data_AF-A0A4U8WFV3-F1
#
_entry.id   AF-A0A4U8WFV3-F1
#
_cell.length_a   1.000
_cell.length_b   1.000
_cell.length_c   1.000
_cell.angle_alpha   90.00
_cell.angle_beta   90.00
_cell.angle_gamma   90.00
#
_symmetry.space_group_name_H-M   'P 1'
#
loop_
_entity.id
_entity.type
_entity.pdbx_description
1 polymer ?
#
loop_
_entity_poly.entity_id
_entity_poly.type
_entity_poly.pdbx_seq_one_letter_code
_entity_poly.pdbx_strand_id
1 'polypeptide(L)'
;MRKNLLTIGLLAVSFSVQAQNNVLLHVDATAKMYVSKGTLVYNGGGLQVKSTGNIENRGNFMVVGTSSDTFRNLDSAGNPVINGAGGWFVNKLNEENSYNLVNPTWADAVTTTPPTPVYTYGQLFIDGIPQTNITGVVDQEFRQVQHGSYQQMGFPFYDKTISSLSQTSTLTPQTTALGKIFNNTRYSGNEILYWNNTSVVSQNLPNGLNTRLGVDLDPFSYFIVGATGLNVSTQTRTLVGRPVATVSVSGVPTLSKPLTGAGANVSFGTNGNATNQYNEKYNTYLQDTFSASAGIWQGNFGRNFYQFGNPYMTNLDLSQIALNETDGDGNFLSNIYGVRLEVQGVQYSPNTGGGSSSYKYITFDAATKQPVGDVPYAMVRPMGTFVIKLNNNLVSPESLNFASLRRFNYHMRRSTTPYSVTAAKNNTTATVKQLGVIGLDATGKEIERTYYVVSPSTISGHTQTPTVQVTVGGSSSLGTFEEDPVNGGYDTNNFSYWLYVNEANETNFKGKNIKLVNYNPNVVSFKFEIRENAAEIANGQHLLSSGEGFYYKKDGTTTINPAVQGAVISTPPGNSNGVEYDLYYGLPTGTLGISETTKKSRTLVIYNPDTNGYFVRFDSNWKKADINVFDMSGKMLLNKKDIDASKDYNLDLPQDIKNSYIVTVTSEKGEKVTSKILK
;
A
#
# COMPACT_ATOMS: atom_id res chain seq x y z
N MET A 1 9.15 15.08 34.00
CA MET A 1 9.68 16.17 33.16
C MET A 1 11.18 16.30 33.37
N ARG A 2 11.99 15.86 32.41
CA ARG A 2 13.37 16.33 32.24
C ARG A 2 13.46 16.84 30.81
N LYS A 3 13.52 18.17 30.68
CA LYS A 3 13.74 18.88 29.42
C LYS A 3 15.22 18.70 29.08
N ASN A 4 15.54 17.88 28.08
CA ASN A 4 16.85 17.92 27.43
C ASN A 4 16.70 18.73 26.14
N LEU A 5 16.68 20.06 26.31
CA LEU A 5 17.01 20.99 25.24
C LEU A 5 18.54 21.12 25.19
N LEU A 6 19.07 21.25 23.97
CA LEU A 6 20.46 21.61 23.61
C LEU A 6 21.54 20.54 23.82
N THR A 7 21.75 19.72 22.79
CA THR A 7 23.10 19.25 22.47
C THR A 7 23.69 20.23 21.45
N ILE A 8 24.54 21.13 21.93
CA ILE A 8 25.34 22.05 21.10
C ILE A 8 26.36 21.19 20.35
N GLY A 9 26.02 20.79 19.13
CA GLY A 9 27.04 20.46 18.12
C GLY A 9 27.64 21.79 17.65
N LEU A 10 28.97 21.90 17.65
CA LEU A 10 29.76 23.09 17.31
C LEU A 10 29.17 23.84 16.09
N LEU A 11 28.32 24.83 16.35
CA LEU A 11 27.70 25.68 15.34
C LEU A 11 28.74 26.75 15.00
N ALA A 12 29.54 26.53 13.97
CA ALA A 12 30.31 27.60 13.37
C ALA A 12 29.31 28.62 12.82
N VAL A 13 29.12 29.71 13.56
CA VAL A 13 28.20 30.79 13.23
C VAL A 13 28.65 31.45 11.91
N SER A 14 28.01 31.07 10.81
CA SER A 14 28.02 31.82 9.56
C SER A 14 26.77 32.71 9.47
N PHE A 15 26.58 33.59 10.46
CA PHE A 15 25.67 34.72 10.33
C PHE A 15 26.48 35.92 9.83
N SER A 16 26.60 36.09 8.51
CA SER A 16 27.03 37.37 7.94
C SER A 16 25.80 38.16 7.51
N VAL A 17 25.61 39.33 8.11
CA VAL A 17 24.52 40.26 7.77
C VAL A 17 24.96 41.05 6.54
N GLN A 18 24.88 40.43 5.36
CA GLN A 18 24.77 41.17 4.12
C GLN A 18 23.35 41.01 3.61
N ALA A 19 22.56 42.07 3.81
CA ALA A 19 21.18 42.19 3.34
C ALA A 19 21.13 42.09 1.80
N GLN A 20 21.02 40.88 1.27
CA GLN A 20 20.25 40.62 0.06
C GLN A 20 18.88 40.18 0.54
N ASN A 21 17.86 41.03 0.34
CA ASN A 21 16.50 40.96 0.90
C ASN A 21 15.71 39.64 0.76
N ASN A 22 16.31 38.58 0.19
CA ASN A 22 15.63 37.36 -0.24
C ASN A 22 16.33 36.06 0.26
N VAL A 23 17.40 36.15 1.08
CA VAL A 23 18.16 34.99 1.60
C VAL A 23 18.58 35.25 3.05
N LEU A 24 18.17 34.36 3.97
CA LEU A 24 18.54 34.43 5.38
C LEU A 24 19.76 33.57 5.72
N LEU A 25 19.83 32.35 5.17
CA LEU A 25 20.94 31.42 5.39
C LEU A 25 21.77 31.30 4.12
N HIS A 26 23.08 31.55 4.22
CA HIS A 26 24.03 31.32 3.14
C HIS A 26 25.15 30.37 3.60
N VAL A 27 25.52 29.44 2.73
CA VAL A 27 26.72 28.59 2.87
C VAL A 27 27.60 28.86 1.64
N ASP A 28 28.62 29.69 1.83
CA ASP A 28 29.49 30.16 0.76
C ASP A 28 30.65 29.20 0.47
N ALA A 29 31.50 29.58 -0.48
CA ALA A 29 32.64 28.80 -0.93
C ALA A 29 33.44 28.23 0.26
N THR A 30 33.79 26.95 0.18
CA THR A 30 34.55 26.17 1.18
C THR A 30 33.85 25.92 2.53
N ALA A 31 32.71 26.56 2.82
CA ALA A 31 31.96 26.32 4.04
C ALA A 31 31.25 24.96 4.00
N LYS A 32 31.24 24.25 5.14
CA LYS A 32 30.54 22.97 5.28
C LYS A 32 29.60 23.00 6.47
N MET A 33 28.33 22.67 6.23
CA MET A 33 27.30 22.54 7.24
C MET A 33 26.89 21.07 7.31
N TYR A 34 26.94 20.49 8.50
CA TYR A 34 26.55 19.10 8.75
C TYR A 34 25.34 19.07 9.68
N VAL A 35 24.23 18.51 9.21
CA VAL A 35 23.03 18.30 10.03
C VAL A 35 22.97 16.83 10.41
N SER A 36 23.10 16.53 11.70
CA SER A 36 23.13 15.16 12.21
C SER A 36 21.74 14.52 12.26
N LYS A 37 21.68 13.18 12.30
CA LYS A 37 20.44 12.42 12.51
C LYS A 37 19.70 12.93 13.77
N GLY A 38 18.37 13.05 13.67
CA GLY A 38 17.53 13.53 14.77
C GLY A 38 17.61 15.04 15.05
N THR A 39 18.41 15.79 14.29
CA THR A 39 18.49 17.25 14.39
C THR A 39 17.43 17.90 13.50
N LEU A 40 16.84 19.02 13.96
CA LEU A 40 16.03 19.91 13.15
C LEU A 40 16.76 21.24 12.97
N VAL A 41 16.96 21.65 11.73
CA VAL A 41 17.36 23.01 11.35
C VAL A 41 16.12 23.73 10.87
N TYR A 42 15.83 24.89 11.46
CA TYR A 42 14.76 25.77 11.04
C TYR A 42 15.36 27.06 10.47
N ASN A 43 15.07 27.34 9.20
CA ASN A 43 15.42 28.55 8.48
C ASN A 43 14.13 29.32 8.14
N GLY A 44 13.91 30.47 8.76
CA GLY A 44 12.72 31.31 8.58
C GLY A 44 12.79 32.28 7.38
N GLY A 45 13.62 32.01 6.38
CA GLY A 45 13.77 32.84 5.18
C GLY A 45 14.48 32.07 4.06
N GLY A 46 14.94 32.77 3.03
CA GLY A 46 15.60 32.13 1.88
C GLY A 46 16.90 31.38 2.23
N LEU A 47 17.30 30.46 1.35
CA LEU A 47 18.52 29.63 1.47
C LEU A 47 19.40 29.77 0.23
N GLN A 48 20.69 29.99 0.43
CA GLN A 48 21.70 29.99 -0.63
C GLN A 48 22.86 29.06 -0.30
N VAL A 49 23.30 28.29 -1.29
CA VAL A 49 24.60 27.62 -1.25
C VAL A 49 25.43 28.06 -2.45
N LYS A 50 26.69 28.47 -2.26
CA LYS A 50 27.52 29.06 -3.32
C LYS A 50 28.83 28.31 -3.50
N SER A 51 29.28 28.20 -4.76
CA SER A 51 30.58 27.66 -5.17
C SER A 51 30.84 26.26 -4.60
N THR A 52 31.84 26.07 -3.73
CA THR A 52 32.15 24.78 -3.10
C THR A 52 31.53 24.61 -1.72
N GLY A 53 30.63 25.52 -1.32
CA GLY A 53 29.85 25.39 -0.09
C GLY A 53 28.97 24.13 -0.11
N ASN A 54 28.80 23.49 1.05
CA ASN A 54 28.08 22.22 1.14
C ASN A 54 27.22 22.15 2.42
N ILE A 55 25.94 21.79 2.25
CA ILE A 55 25.05 21.34 3.33
C ILE A 55 24.85 19.83 3.19
N GLU A 56 25.46 19.05 4.09
CA GLU A 56 25.21 17.62 4.23
C GLU A 56 24.12 17.41 5.29
N ASN A 57 22.92 17.02 4.85
CA ASN A 57 21.76 16.82 5.70
C ASN A 57 21.48 15.34 5.97
N ARG A 58 21.61 14.91 7.23
CA ARG A 58 21.21 13.58 7.74
C ARG A 58 20.00 13.65 8.67
N GLY A 59 19.51 14.85 8.97
CA GLY A 59 18.38 15.12 9.85
C GLY A 59 17.22 15.76 9.10
N ASN A 60 16.60 16.76 9.72
CA ASN A 60 15.48 17.51 9.17
C ASN A 60 15.91 18.95 8.91
N PHE A 61 15.64 19.44 7.71
CA PHE A 61 15.92 20.82 7.32
C PHE A 61 14.62 21.48 6.85
N MET A 62 14.24 22.56 7.53
CA MET A 62 13.01 23.29 7.25
C MET A 62 13.34 24.70 6.77
N VAL A 63 12.83 25.05 5.61
CA VAL A 63 12.91 26.39 5.02
C VAL A 63 11.49 26.94 4.93
N VAL A 64 11.17 27.91 5.76
CA VAL A 64 9.88 28.61 5.73
C VAL A 64 10.17 30.05 5.37
N GLY A 65 9.92 30.41 4.13
CA GLY A 65 10.11 31.77 3.65
C GLY A 65 8.79 32.47 3.35
N THR A 66 8.93 33.60 2.68
CA THR A 66 7.85 34.43 2.15
C THR A 66 7.92 34.49 0.63
N SER A 67 7.00 35.20 0.00
CA SER A 67 6.96 35.37 -1.46
C SER A 67 8.20 36.05 -2.05
N SER A 68 8.97 36.79 -1.26
CA SER A 68 10.22 37.43 -1.68
C SER A 68 11.46 36.57 -1.49
N ASP A 69 11.40 35.52 -0.66
CA ASP A 69 12.54 34.66 -0.38
C ASP A 69 12.89 33.76 -1.57
N THR A 70 14.12 33.26 -1.59
CA THR A 70 14.64 32.38 -2.64
C THR A 70 15.36 31.17 -2.07
N PHE A 71 15.27 30.04 -2.78
CA PHE A 71 16.12 28.86 -2.55
C PHE A 71 16.99 28.68 -3.80
N ARG A 72 18.30 28.86 -3.67
CA ARG A 72 19.20 28.89 -4.83
C ARG A 72 20.57 28.28 -4.57
N ASN A 73 21.12 27.66 -5.60
CA ASN A 73 22.51 27.22 -5.64
C ASN A 73 23.22 28.14 -6.64
N LEU A 74 24.40 28.66 -6.29
CA LEU A 74 25.18 29.56 -7.14
C LEU A 74 26.56 28.97 -7.43
N ASP A 75 27.10 29.22 -8.61
CA ASP A 75 28.49 28.91 -8.95
C ASP A 75 29.46 29.93 -8.32
N SER A 76 30.76 29.81 -8.60
CA SER A 76 31.77 30.77 -8.12
C SER A 76 31.56 32.20 -8.65
N ALA A 77 30.99 32.33 -9.86
CA ALA A 77 30.67 33.61 -10.50
C ALA A 77 29.33 34.21 -10.05
N GLY A 78 28.53 33.47 -9.26
CA GLY A 78 27.22 33.90 -8.78
C GLY A 78 26.05 33.59 -9.73
N ASN A 79 26.25 32.75 -10.75
CA ASN A 79 25.16 32.32 -11.63
C ASN A 79 24.36 31.17 -11.00
N PRO A 80 23.03 31.10 -11.23
CA PRO A 80 22.21 29.98 -10.78
C PRO A 80 22.68 28.64 -11.33
N VAL A 81 22.75 27.65 -10.46
CA VAL A 81 23.10 26.28 -10.82
C VAL A 81 21.85 25.44 -10.91
N ILE A 82 21.56 25.02 -12.13
CA ILE A 82 20.39 24.21 -12.48
C ILE A 82 20.74 22.74 -12.77
N ASN A 83 22.03 22.42 -12.95
CA ASN A 83 22.59 21.07 -13.12
C ASN A 83 24.09 21.07 -12.73
N GLY A 84 24.50 20.43 -11.63
CA GLY A 84 25.94 20.20 -11.34
C GLY A 84 26.66 21.34 -10.59
N ALA A 85 27.95 21.57 -10.87
CA ALA A 85 28.90 22.17 -9.91
C ALA A 85 28.77 23.69 -9.64
N GLY A 86 27.88 24.04 -8.72
CA GLY A 86 27.95 25.18 -7.76
C GLY A 86 27.64 24.64 -6.36
N GLY A 87 27.29 25.46 -5.36
CA GLY A 87 27.13 24.99 -3.96
C GLY A 87 26.15 23.80 -3.80
N TRP A 88 26.36 22.90 -2.84
CA TRP A 88 25.62 21.63 -2.70
C TRP A 88 24.67 21.60 -1.50
N PHE A 89 23.47 21.07 -1.71
CA PHE A 89 22.59 20.61 -0.63
C PHE A 89 22.31 19.13 -0.86
N VAL A 90 22.72 18.27 0.09
CA VAL A 90 22.62 16.82 -0.04
C VAL A 90 21.77 16.26 1.09
N ASN A 91 20.65 15.63 0.76
CA ASN A 91 19.92 14.74 1.66
C ASN A 91 20.57 13.36 1.61
N LYS A 92 21.23 12.98 2.71
CA LYS A 92 21.96 11.74 2.84
C LYS A 92 21.06 10.59 3.26
N LEU A 93 21.36 9.40 2.73
CA LEU A 93 20.84 8.16 3.28
C LEU A 93 21.65 7.76 4.51
N ASN A 94 20.99 7.48 5.64
CA ASN A 94 21.69 7.19 6.89
C ASN A 94 21.97 5.69 7.07
N GLU A 95 21.00 4.84 6.75
CA GLU A 95 21.10 3.39 6.92
C GLU A 95 20.91 2.66 5.58
N GLU A 96 21.97 2.62 4.77
CA GLU A 96 21.92 2.08 3.40
C GLU A 96 21.48 0.61 3.30
N ASN A 97 21.67 -0.17 4.37
CA ASN A 97 21.33 -1.61 4.39
C ASN A 97 19.93 -1.89 4.98
N SER A 98 19.23 -0.87 5.47
CA SER A 98 17.90 -0.99 6.12
C SER A 98 16.75 -0.50 5.25
N TYR A 99 16.98 -0.24 3.96
CA TYR A 99 15.99 0.37 3.05
C TYR A 99 14.70 -0.42 2.90
N ASN A 100 14.77 -1.74 3.10
CA ASN A 100 13.64 -2.67 3.05
C ASN A 100 12.92 -2.83 4.39
N LEU A 101 13.45 -2.25 5.47
CA LEU A 101 12.83 -2.32 6.80
C LEU A 101 11.79 -1.21 6.96
N VAL A 102 10.77 -1.48 7.77
CA VAL A 102 9.77 -0.50 8.20
C VAL A 102 10.11 -0.01 9.60
N ASN A 103 9.89 1.27 9.84
CA ASN A 103 10.10 1.83 11.18
C ASN A 103 9.05 1.29 12.15
N PRO A 104 9.45 0.94 13.38
CA PRO A 104 8.54 0.36 14.36
C PRO A 104 7.38 1.31 14.68
N THR A 105 6.23 0.72 14.98
CA THR A 105 5.02 1.40 15.49
C THR A 105 5.15 1.76 16.96
N TRP A 106 4.26 2.65 17.41
CA TRP A 106 4.16 3.01 18.82
C TRP A 106 3.87 1.76 19.66
N ALA A 107 4.64 1.56 20.72
CA ALA A 107 4.59 0.36 21.56
C ALA A 107 3.23 0.20 22.26
N ASP A 108 2.62 1.32 22.66
CA ASP A 108 1.24 1.34 23.15
C ASP A 108 0.56 2.72 22.99
N ALA A 109 -0.74 2.75 23.32
CA ALA A 109 -1.58 3.95 23.30
C ALA A 109 -1.23 4.98 24.41
N VAL A 110 -0.20 4.76 25.23
CA VAL A 110 0.17 5.65 26.33
C VAL A 110 1.61 6.15 26.19
N THR A 111 2.48 5.43 25.47
CA THR A 111 3.90 5.75 25.32
C THR A 111 4.07 7.08 24.61
N THR A 112 4.77 8.02 25.25
CA THR A 112 5.01 9.37 24.73
C THR A 112 6.37 9.54 24.05
N THR A 113 7.25 8.55 24.21
CA THR A 113 8.55 8.52 23.54
C THR A 113 8.43 7.68 22.27
N PRO A 114 8.72 8.23 21.08
CA PRO A 114 8.67 7.46 19.85
C PRO A 114 9.73 6.35 19.88
N PRO A 115 9.44 5.17 19.29
CA PRO A 115 10.44 4.12 19.17
C PRO A 115 11.60 4.58 18.27
N THR A 116 12.77 3.97 18.43
CA THR A 116 13.93 4.36 17.62
C THR A 116 13.75 3.91 16.16
N PRO A 117 13.86 4.82 15.17
CA PRO A 117 13.73 4.44 13.77
C PRO A 117 14.96 3.64 13.30
N VAL A 118 14.69 2.55 12.57
CA VAL A 118 15.68 1.63 12.00
C VAL A 118 16.14 2.04 10.59
N TYR A 119 15.40 2.93 9.94
CA TYR A 119 15.71 3.49 8.63
C TYR A 119 15.35 4.97 8.56
N THR A 120 16.35 5.81 8.29
CA THR A 120 16.24 7.28 8.26
C THR A 120 17.07 7.88 7.13
N TYR A 121 16.79 9.14 6.83
CA TYR A 121 17.41 9.91 5.75
C TYR A 121 17.23 11.41 6.01
N GLY A 122 18.11 12.21 5.41
CA GLY A 122 17.94 13.65 5.33
C GLY A 122 16.60 14.02 4.70
N GLN A 123 15.88 14.94 5.33
CA GLN A 123 14.60 15.45 4.83
C GLN A 123 14.67 16.96 4.66
N LEU A 124 14.09 17.46 3.58
CA LEU A 124 13.99 18.88 3.28
C LEU A 124 12.53 19.29 3.10
N PHE A 125 12.10 20.26 3.89
CA PHE A 125 10.80 20.89 3.81
C PHE A 125 10.96 22.34 3.35
N ILE A 126 10.23 22.72 2.31
CA ILE A 126 10.18 24.11 1.84
C ILE A 126 8.72 24.56 1.79
N ASP A 127 8.42 25.67 2.45
CA ASP A 127 7.09 26.31 2.43
C ASP A 127 7.19 27.83 2.37
N GLY A 128 6.11 28.47 1.88
CA GLY A 128 5.95 29.91 1.78
C GLY A 128 6.75 30.59 0.65
N ILE A 129 7.71 29.88 0.05
CA ILE A 129 8.50 30.35 -1.10
C ILE A 129 7.83 29.88 -2.41
N PRO A 130 7.51 30.78 -3.35
CA PRO A 130 6.95 30.44 -4.65
C PRO A 130 7.86 29.50 -5.43
N GLN A 131 7.29 28.51 -6.13
CA GLN A 131 8.06 27.53 -6.91
C GLN A 131 9.00 28.18 -7.94
N THR A 132 8.63 29.35 -8.48
CA THR A 132 9.46 30.16 -9.38
C THR A 132 10.74 30.69 -8.74
N ASN A 133 10.75 30.88 -7.41
CA ASN A 133 11.89 31.37 -6.64
C ASN A 133 12.79 30.24 -6.11
N ILE A 134 12.40 28.98 -6.37
CA ILE A 134 13.22 27.79 -6.08
C ILE A 134 14.03 27.47 -7.33
N THR A 135 15.20 28.10 -7.49
CA THR A 135 16.11 27.85 -8.62
C THR A 135 17.20 26.85 -8.27
N GLY A 136 17.41 26.60 -6.97
CA GLY A 136 18.40 25.68 -6.45
C GLY A 136 18.04 24.20 -6.63
N VAL A 137 19.07 23.36 -6.64
CA VAL A 137 18.97 21.90 -6.76
C VAL A 137 19.41 21.21 -5.48
N VAL A 138 18.81 20.03 -5.25
CA VAL A 138 19.07 19.18 -4.10
C VAL A 138 19.44 17.79 -4.59
N ASP A 139 20.49 17.24 -3.98
CA ASP A 139 20.95 15.88 -4.19
C ASP A 139 20.22 14.98 -3.20
N GLN A 140 19.31 14.14 -3.69
CA GLN A 140 18.59 13.18 -2.87
C GLN A 140 19.20 11.80 -3.01
N GLU A 141 19.84 11.29 -1.95
CA GLU A 141 20.24 9.90 -1.87
C GLU A 141 19.06 9.00 -1.52
N PHE A 142 19.01 7.82 -2.14
CA PHE A 142 18.00 6.82 -1.84
C PHE A 142 18.48 5.40 -2.18
N ARG A 143 17.85 4.44 -1.48
CA ARG A 143 17.72 3.05 -1.88
C ARG A 143 16.27 2.62 -1.68
N GLN A 144 15.81 1.69 -2.47
CA GLN A 144 14.45 1.17 -2.45
C GLN A 144 14.45 -0.33 -2.72
N VAL A 145 13.38 -1.00 -2.27
CA VAL A 145 13.16 -2.40 -2.66
C VAL A 145 12.94 -2.45 -4.17
N GLN A 146 13.59 -3.42 -4.81
CA GLN A 146 13.41 -3.64 -6.24
C GLN A 146 12.08 -4.33 -6.46
N HIS A 147 11.16 -3.66 -7.15
CA HIS A 147 9.81 -4.17 -7.26
C HIS A 147 9.68 -5.28 -8.33
N GLY A 148 10.54 -5.32 -9.36
CA GLY A 148 10.55 -6.39 -10.36
C GLY A 148 10.84 -5.87 -11.76
N SER A 149 10.07 -6.27 -12.78
CA SER A 149 10.22 -5.85 -14.18
C SER A 149 10.10 -4.34 -14.40
N TYR A 150 9.34 -3.67 -13.52
CA TYR A 150 9.24 -2.21 -13.46
C TYR A 150 9.31 -1.75 -12.00
N GLN A 151 9.91 -0.58 -11.78
CA GLN A 151 10.00 0.11 -10.50
C GLN A 151 8.94 1.22 -10.41
N GLN A 152 8.17 1.22 -9.33
CA GLN A 152 7.11 2.19 -9.06
C GLN A 152 7.70 3.32 -8.22
N MET A 153 7.62 4.55 -8.72
CA MET A 153 8.34 5.68 -8.12
C MET A 153 7.54 6.98 -8.20
N GLY A 154 7.69 7.82 -7.17
CA GLY A 154 7.44 9.25 -7.24
C GLY A 154 8.75 9.99 -7.52
N PHE A 155 8.66 11.20 -8.08
CA PHE A 155 9.83 12.07 -8.23
C PHE A 155 9.56 13.43 -7.58
N PRO A 156 10.23 13.78 -6.48
CA PRO A 156 9.99 15.02 -5.74
C PRO A 156 10.70 16.23 -6.38
N PHE A 157 10.65 16.34 -7.70
CA PHE A 157 11.37 17.35 -8.48
C PHE A 157 10.44 18.18 -9.36
N TYR A 158 10.81 19.45 -9.53
CA TYR A 158 10.13 20.41 -10.40
C TYR A 158 11.01 20.80 -11.58
N ASP A 159 10.42 20.88 -12.77
CA ASP A 159 11.04 21.27 -14.05
C ASP A 159 12.27 20.43 -14.45
N LYS A 160 12.44 19.25 -13.83
CA LYS A 160 13.48 18.30 -14.21
C LYS A 160 13.03 17.49 -15.42
N THR A 161 13.82 17.50 -16.48
CA THR A 161 13.57 16.70 -17.69
C THR A 161 13.86 15.23 -17.43
N ILE A 162 12.96 14.32 -17.85
CA ILE A 162 13.09 12.87 -17.63
C ILE A 162 14.36 12.29 -18.28
N SER A 163 14.83 12.83 -19.40
CA SER A 163 16.08 12.43 -20.04
C SER A 163 17.28 12.50 -19.08
N SER A 164 17.27 13.47 -18.15
CA SER A 164 18.32 13.64 -17.13
C SER A 164 18.30 12.58 -16.00
N LEU A 165 17.31 11.68 -15.98
CA LEU A 165 17.31 10.50 -15.11
C LEU A 165 18.19 9.37 -15.67
N SER A 166 18.46 9.41 -16.98
CA SER A 166 19.36 8.46 -17.65
C SER A 166 20.82 8.74 -17.30
N GLN A 167 21.63 7.69 -17.21
CA GLN A 167 23.08 7.84 -17.17
C GLN A 167 23.61 8.31 -18.53
N THR A 168 24.56 9.26 -18.53
CA THR A 168 25.34 9.64 -19.71
C THR A 168 26.58 8.73 -19.84
N SER A 169 27.01 8.42 -21.06
CA SER A 169 28.15 7.53 -21.36
C SER A 169 29.49 7.97 -20.74
N THR A 170 29.61 9.22 -20.31
CA THR A 170 30.69 9.75 -19.49
C THR A 170 30.29 9.77 -18.01
N LEU A 171 31.05 9.05 -17.17
CA LEU A 171 31.02 9.22 -15.72
C LEU A 171 31.57 10.61 -15.38
N THR A 172 30.71 11.62 -15.28
CA THR A 172 31.10 12.84 -14.57
C THR A 172 30.78 12.66 -13.08
N PRO A 173 31.60 13.15 -12.15
CA PRO A 173 31.38 13.00 -10.70
C PRO A 173 30.05 13.58 -10.17
N GLN A 174 29.23 14.22 -11.02
CA GLN A 174 27.96 14.85 -10.65
C GLN A 174 26.78 14.56 -11.61
N THR A 175 26.88 13.60 -12.54
CA THR A 175 25.67 13.11 -13.25
C THR A 175 24.99 12.02 -12.43
N THR A 176 24.20 12.48 -11.46
CA THR A 176 23.21 11.75 -10.67
C THR A 176 22.12 11.18 -11.56
N ALA A 177 22.06 9.85 -11.67
CA ALA A 177 21.16 9.15 -12.56
C ALA A 177 20.76 7.80 -11.96
N LEU A 178 19.75 7.17 -12.54
CA LEU A 178 19.32 5.82 -12.17
C LEU A 178 20.28 4.72 -12.70
N GLY A 179 21.41 5.10 -13.30
CA GLY A 179 22.51 4.19 -13.68
C GLY A 179 22.28 3.37 -14.94
N LYS A 180 21.38 3.82 -15.81
CA LYS A 180 21.07 3.20 -17.10
C LYS A 180 20.49 4.24 -18.06
N ILE A 181 20.38 3.88 -19.34
CA ILE A 181 19.74 4.71 -20.35
C ILE A 181 18.26 4.31 -20.46
N PHE A 182 17.37 5.30 -20.37
CA PHE A 182 15.94 5.11 -20.63
C PHE A 182 15.58 5.48 -22.07
N ASN A 183 14.44 4.98 -22.53
CA ASN A 183 13.85 5.36 -23.82
C ASN A 183 12.36 5.70 -23.62
N ASN A 184 11.63 5.96 -24.71
CA ASN A 184 10.17 6.13 -24.68
C ASN A 184 9.45 5.03 -25.47
N THR A 185 10.12 3.91 -25.70
CA THR A 185 9.59 2.76 -26.46
C THR A 185 8.86 1.84 -25.51
N ARG A 186 7.53 1.87 -25.55
CA ARG A 186 6.68 0.99 -24.73
C ARG A 186 7.06 -0.48 -24.94
N TYR A 187 6.99 -1.29 -23.89
CA TYR A 187 7.29 -2.72 -23.86
C TYR A 187 8.78 -3.08 -23.95
N SER A 188 9.68 -2.11 -23.89
CA SER A 188 11.13 -2.36 -23.95
C SER A 188 11.74 -2.77 -22.61
N GLY A 189 11.04 -2.55 -21.50
CA GLY A 189 11.57 -2.68 -20.13
C GLY A 189 12.56 -1.57 -19.76
N ASN A 190 12.74 -0.59 -20.64
CA ASN A 190 13.63 0.57 -20.48
C ASN A 190 12.88 1.91 -20.65
N GLU A 191 11.59 1.88 -20.90
CA GLU A 191 10.75 3.06 -20.94
C GLU A 191 10.38 3.56 -19.56
N ILE A 192 9.96 4.81 -19.49
CA ILE A 192 9.28 5.38 -18.32
C ILE A 192 7.85 5.71 -18.74
N LEU A 193 6.89 5.25 -17.94
CA LEU A 193 5.46 5.52 -18.12
C LEU A 193 4.95 6.29 -16.90
N TYR A 194 3.79 6.94 -17.05
CA TYR A 194 3.08 7.53 -15.91
C TYR A 194 1.65 6.98 -15.84
N TRP A 195 1.08 6.92 -14.65
CA TRP A 195 -0.28 6.45 -14.48
C TRP A 195 -1.30 7.57 -14.71
N ASN A 196 -2.25 7.36 -15.60
CA ASN A 196 -3.38 8.25 -15.81
C ASN A 196 -4.60 7.72 -15.05
N ASN A 197 -5.01 8.42 -13.99
CA ASN A 197 -6.14 8.05 -13.15
C ASN A 197 -7.49 8.10 -13.88
N THR A 198 -7.67 9.02 -14.83
CA THR A 198 -8.94 9.18 -15.56
C THR A 198 -9.16 8.01 -16.53
N SER A 199 -8.13 7.67 -17.31
CA SER A 199 -8.21 6.57 -18.28
C SER A 199 -7.89 5.21 -17.67
N VAL A 200 -7.30 5.16 -16.47
CA VAL A 200 -6.92 3.91 -15.78
C VAL A 200 -5.89 3.11 -16.61
N VAL A 201 -4.87 3.82 -17.09
CA VAL A 201 -3.84 3.30 -18.01
C VAL A 201 -2.48 3.90 -17.68
N SER A 202 -1.43 3.09 -17.76
CA SER A 202 -0.04 3.55 -17.79
C SER A 202 0.26 4.16 -19.16
N GLN A 203 0.41 5.47 -19.27
CA GLN A 203 0.61 6.18 -20.53
C GLN A 203 2.09 6.45 -20.80
N ASN A 204 2.45 6.48 -22.09
CA ASN A 204 3.74 7.02 -22.52
C ASN A 204 3.84 8.49 -22.13
N LEU A 205 5.06 8.97 -21.93
CA LEU A 205 5.30 10.35 -21.55
C LEU A 205 4.81 11.33 -22.64
N PRO A 206 4.11 12.42 -22.28
CA PRO A 206 3.46 13.31 -23.24
C PRO A 206 4.44 13.97 -24.23
N ASN A 207 5.69 14.20 -23.80
CA ASN A 207 6.77 14.78 -24.61
C ASN A 207 7.96 13.81 -24.72
N GLY A 208 7.72 12.50 -24.60
CA GLY A 208 8.77 11.49 -24.48
C GLY A 208 9.74 11.79 -23.34
N LEU A 209 11.03 11.53 -23.53
CA LEU A 209 12.04 11.81 -22.50
C LEU A 209 12.23 13.32 -22.22
N ASN A 210 11.68 14.21 -23.04
CA ASN A 210 11.73 15.65 -22.80
C ASN A 210 10.62 16.13 -21.84
N THR A 211 9.74 15.24 -21.39
CA THR A 211 8.74 15.57 -20.37
C THR A 211 9.40 16.09 -19.09
N ARG A 212 8.85 17.19 -18.57
CA ARG A 212 9.34 17.89 -17.38
C ARG A 212 8.45 17.61 -16.17
N LEU A 213 9.07 17.13 -15.10
CA LEU A 213 8.40 16.77 -13.85
C LEU A 213 7.79 18.02 -13.17
N GLY A 214 6.56 17.91 -12.66
CA GLY A 214 5.87 19.03 -12.00
C GLY A 214 5.41 20.17 -12.91
N VAL A 215 5.70 20.10 -14.22
CA VAL A 215 5.31 21.10 -15.23
C VAL A 215 4.42 20.48 -16.30
N ASP A 216 4.91 19.46 -17.00
CA ASP A 216 4.15 18.76 -18.03
C ASP A 216 3.25 17.66 -17.41
N LEU A 217 3.57 17.24 -16.19
CA LEU A 217 2.83 16.28 -15.36
C LEU A 217 2.73 16.82 -13.93
N ASP A 218 1.65 16.47 -13.22
CA ASP A 218 1.44 16.86 -11.83
C ASP A 218 2.63 16.40 -10.95
N PRO A 219 3.08 17.18 -9.94
CA PRO A 219 4.19 16.80 -9.05
C PRO A 219 3.98 15.46 -8.31
N PHE A 220 2.73 15.11 -8.04
CA PHE A 220 2.32 13.86 -7.38
C PHE A 220 2.04 12.71 -8.36
N SER A 221 2.50 12.80 -9.61
CA SER A 221 2.32 11.75 -10.60
C SER A 221 3.00 10.44 -10.17
N TYR A 222 2.34 9.32 -10.46
CA TYR A 222 2.87 7.99 -10.23
C TYR A 222 3.60 7.52 -11.49
N PHE A 223 4.88 7.16 -11.35
CA PHE A 223 5.72 6.70 -12.45
C PHE A 223 5.99 5.20 -12.39
N ILE A 224 6.07 4.59 -13.56
CA ILE A 224 6.41 3.19 -13.77
C ILE A 224 7.69 3.17 -14.62
N VAL A 225 8.80 2.85 -13.97
CA VAL A 225 10.16 2.99 -14.51
C VAL A 225 10.67 1.61 -14.92
N GLY A 226 11.05 1.45 -16.19
CA GLY A 226 11.59 0.19 -16.71
C GLY A 226 12.82 -0.29 -15.92
N ALA A 227 12.77 -1.50 -15.39
CA ALA A 227 13.76 -1.99 -14.44
C ALA A 227 14.89 -2.83 -15.05
N THR A 228 14.91 -3.06 -16.37
CA THR A 228 15.98 -3.82 -17.03
C THR A 228 17.35 -3.19 -16.74
N GLY A 229 18.23 -3.88 -16.00
CA GLY A 229 19.53 -3.32 -15.59
C GLY A 229 19.45 -2.16 -14.58
N LEU A 230 18.28 -1.88 -14.00
CA LEU A 230 18.12 -0.90 -12.92
C LEU A 230 18.45 -1.57 -11.59
N ASN A 231 19.32 -0.93 -10.80
CA ASN A 231 19.63 -1.36 -9.44
C ASN A 231 19.42 -0.19 -8.49
N VAL A 232 18.36 -0.26 -7.68
CA VAL A 232 18.02 0.75 -6.66
C VAL A 232 18.12 0.20 -5.23
N SER A 233 18.46 -1.09 -5.09
CA SER A 233 18.43 -1.82 -3.82
C SER A 233 19.81 -1.93 -3.19
N THR A 234 20.82 -2.32 -3.97
CA THR A 234 22.19 -2.55 -3.46
C THR A 234 23.14 -1.40 -3.76
N GLN A 235 22.76 -0.48 -4.65
CA GLN A 235 23.51 0.72 -4.98
C GLN A 235 22.78 1.95 -4.48
N THR A 236 23.44 2.77 -3.66
CA THR A 236 22.94 4.11 -3.32
C THR A 236 22.88 4.95 -4.59
N ARG A 237 21.67 5.38 -4.94
CA ARG A 237 21.44 6.30 -6.05
C ARG A 237 21.30 7.70 -5.50
N THR A 238 21.83 8.67 -6.24
CA THR A 238 21.62 10.08 -5.98
C THR A 238 20.86 10.65 -7.18
N LEU A 239 19.81 11.43 -6.94
CA LEU A 239 19.12 12.22 -7.95
C LEU A 239 19.23 13.69 -7.60
N VAL A 240 19.71 14.51 -8.55
CA VAL A 240 19.73 15.96 -8.44
C VAL A 240 18.50 16.55 -9.12
N GLY A 241 17.83 17.48 -8.44
CA GLY A 241 16.79 18.31 -9.08
C GLY A 241 16.29 19.41 -8.16
N ARG A 242 15.51 20.33 -8.73
CA ARG A 242 14.85 21.39 -7.96
C ARG A 242 13.73 20.77 -7.14
N PRO A 243 13.68 20.95 -5.81
CA PRO A 243 12.62 20.37 -5.00
C PRO A 243 11.26 21.03 -5.30
N VAL A 244 10.19 20.26 -5.15
CA VAL A 244 8.83 20.79 -5.12
C VAL A 244 8.63 21.52 -3.79
N ALA A 245 8.19 22.77 -3.86
CA ALA A 245 7.84 23.60 -2.72
C ALA A 245 6.34 23.87 -2.70
N THR A 246 5.87 24.42 -1.59
CA THR A 246 4.48 24.87 -1.43
C THR A 246 4.45 26.34 -1.08
N VAL A 247 3.37 27.00 -1.47
CA VAL A 247 3.00 28.29 -0.90
C VAL A 247 1.87 28.06 0.09
N SER A 248 1.71 29.00 1.01
CA SER A 248 0.53 29.03 1.89
C SER A 248 -0.45 30.07 1.37
N VAL A 249 -1.71 29.68 1.17
CA VAL A 249 -2.82 30.59 0.82
C VAL A 249 -3.74 30.66 2.03
N SER A 250 -3.93 31.87 2.58
CA SER A 250 -4.71 32.08 3.81
C SER A 250 -4.26 31.20 4.99
N GLY A 251 -2.95 30.95 5.10
CA GLY A 251 -2.35 30.11 6.15
C GLY A 251 -2.42 28.60 5.90
N VAL A 252 -2.96 28.15 4.76
CA VAL A 252 -3.03 26.72 4.40
C VAL A 252 -2.02 26.41 3.30
N PRO A 253 -1.08 25.47 3.52
CA PRO A 253 -0.16 25.02 2.48
C PRO A 253 -0.92 24.41 1.30
N THR A 254 -0.52 24.76 0.07
CA THR A 254 -1.26 24.39 -1.14
C THR A 254 -0.47 23.41 -2.01
N LEU A 255 -0.96 22.17 -2.11
CA LEU A 255 -0.76 21.26 -3.24
C LEU A 255 -1.84 20.19 -3.13
N SER A 256 -2.99 20.40 -3.75
CA SER A 256 -4.19 19.59 -3.54
C SER A 256 -4.75 19.02 -4.83
N LYS A 257 -5.34 17.82 -4.77
CA LYS A 257 -6.03 17.18 -5.89
C LYS A 257 -7.46 16.78 -5.50
N PRO A 258 -8.49 17.33 -6.18
CA PRO A 258 -9.84 16.80 -6.09
C PRO A 258 -9.87 15.35 -6.58
N LEU A 259 -10.40 14.45 -5.76
CA LEU A 259 -10.54 13.04 -6.09
C LEU A 259 -11.88 12.81 -6.78
N THR A 260 -11.89 12.93 -8.10
CA THR A 260 -13.09 12.70 -8.92
C THR A 260 -12.77 12.04 -10.25
N GLY A 261 -13.71 11.21 -10.73
CA GLY A 261 -13.75 10.77 -12.12
C GLY A 261 -12.74 9.68 -12.50
N ALA A 262 -11.98 9.11 -11.56
CA ALA A 262 -11.05 8.03 -11.90
C ALA A 262 -11.78 6.81 -12.46
N GLY A 263 -11.48 6.48 -13.72
CA GLY A 263 -12.12 5.40 -14.45
C GLY A 263 -13.60 5.59 -14.72
N ALA A 264 -14.20 6.77 -14.50
CA ALA A 264 -15.65 6.97 -14.60
C ALA A 264 -16.19 6.74 -16.02
N ASN A 265 -15.43 7.16 -17.03
CA ASN A 265 -15.82 7.05 -18.44
C ASN A 265 -15.18 5.86 -19.15
N VAL A 266 -14.53 4.95 -18.41
CA VAL A 266 -13.90 3.76 -18.97
C VAL A 266 -14.91 2.63 -19.03
N SER A 267 -15.00 1.96 -20.18
CA SER A 267 -15.69 0.68 -20.32
C SER A 267 -14.67 -0.43 -20.25
N PHE A 268 -14.70 -1.21 -19.16
CA PHE A 268 -13.78 -2.34 -18.97
C PHE A 268 -14.17 -3.58 -19.77
N GLY A 269 -15.39 -3.62 -20.33
CA GLY A 269 -15.93 -4.80 -20.99
C GLY A 269 -16.15 -5.98 -20.03
N THR A 270 -16.76 -7.05 -20.53
CA THR A 270 -17.02 -8.26 -19.73
C THR A 270 -15.72 -8.84 -19.19
N ASN A 271 -15.64 -9.02 -17.86
CA ASN A 271 -14.47 -9.54 -17.15
C ASN A 271 -13.16 -8.76 -17.46
N GLY A 272 -13.27 -7.47 -17.75
CA GLY A 272 -12.10 -6.61 -18.02
C GLY A 272 -11.41 -6.85 -19.36
N ASN A 273 -12.08 -7.51 -20.32
CA ASN A 273 -11.49 -7.86 -21.61
C ASN A 273 -11.44 -6.72 -22.63
N ALA A 274 -12.01 -5.55 -22.34
CA ALA A 274 -11.83 -4.39 -23.21
C ALA A 274 -10.35 -3.97 -23.24
N THR A 275 -9.92 -3.44 -24.37
CA THR A 275 -8.56 -2.96 -24.56
C THR A 275 -8.49 -1.44 -24.41
N ASN A 276 -7.37 -0.96 -23.89
CA ASN A 276 -7.04 0.46 -23.89
C ASN A 276 -6.44 0.91 -25.25
N GLN A 277 -6.07 2.18 -25.35
CA GLN A 277 -5.45 2.79 -26.54
C GLN A 277 -4.10 2.18 -26.96
N TYR A 278 -3.50 1.32 -26.13
CA TYR A 278 -2.26 0.59 -26.41
C TYR A 278 -2.49 -0.90 -26.71
N ASN A 279 -3.74 -1.31 -26.91
CA ASN A 279 -4.18 -2.70 -27.13
C ASN A 279 -3.93 -3.63 -25.93
N GLU A 280 -3.83 -3.09 -24.72
CA GLU A 280 -3.70 -3.89 -23.50
C GLU A 280 -5.08 -4.11 -22.88
N LYS A 281 -5.39 -5.34 -22.48
CA LYS A 281 -6.65 -5.65 -21.78
C LYS A 281 -6.59 -5.18 -20.34
N TYR A 282 -7.64 -4.54 -19.82
CA TYR A 282 -7.66 -4.04 -18.43
C TYR A 282 -7.43 -5.14 -17.39
N ASN A 283 -7.90 -6.37 -17.66
CA ASN A 283 -7.72 -7.51 -16.77
C ASN A 283 -6.29 -8.03 -16.65
N THR A 284 -5.38 -7.54 -17.48
CA THR A 284 -3.97 -7.94 -17.41
C THR A 284 -3.14 -7.13 -16.44
N TYR A 285 -3.67 -6.00 -15.92
CA TYR A 285 -2.89 -5.10 -15.05
C TYR A 285 -3.68 -4.40 -13.94
N LEU A 286 -5.02 -4.34 -14.02
CA LEU A 286 -5.81 -3.79 -12.92
C LEU A 286 -5.95 -4.77 -11.78
N GLN A 287 -5.56 -4.31 -10.59
CA GLN A 287 -5.54 -5.11 -9.36
C GLN A 287 -6.25 -4.33 -8.26
N ASP A 288 -7.58 -4.40 -8.25
CA ASP A 288 -8.45 -3.72 -7.28
C ASP A 288 -9.05 -4.72 -6.28
N THR A 289 -8.24 -5.10 -5.29
CA THR A 289 -8.60 -6.12 -4.28
C THR A 289 -9.54 -5.60 -3.20
N PHE A 290 -9.75 -4.28 -3.14
CA PHE A 290 -10.73 -3.65 -2.25
C PHE A 290 -12.17 -4.00 -2.67
N SER A 291 -12.44 -3.98 -3.97
CA SER A 291 -13.78 -4.26 -4.52
C SER A 291 -14.00 -5.73 -4.90
N ALA A 292 -13.01 -6.61 -4.72
CA ALA A 292 -13.06 -7.96 -5.26
C ALA A 292 -13.95 -8.94 -4.48
N SER A 293 -14.30 -8.66 -3.22
CA SER A 293 -15.22 -9.50 -2.42
C SER A 293 -16.64 -9.50 -2.99
N ALA A 294 -17.07 -8.39 -3.60
CA ALA A 294 -18.31 -8.31 -4.38
C ALA A 294 -18.23 -9.00 -5.75
N GLY A 295 -17.05 -9.52 -6.12
CA GLY A 295 -16.77 -10.14 -7.41
C GLY A 295 -15.85 -9.27 -8.30
N ILE A 296 -14.81 -9.89 -8.88
CA ILE A 296 -13.89 -9.23 -9.81
C ILE A 296 -14.68 -8.74 -11.04
N TRP A 297 -14.44 -7.50 -11.48
CA TRP A 297 -15.17 -6.83 -12.56
C TRP A 297 -16.65 -6.54 -12.30
N GLN A 298 -17.11 -6.68 -11.06
CA GLN A 298 -18.43 -6.25 -10.63
C GLN A 298 -18.39 -4.89 -9.92
N GLY A 299 -19.54 -4.23 -9.83
CA GLY A 299 -19.69 -2.95 -9.12
C GLY A 299 -18.73 -1.86 -9.60
N ASN A 300 -17.90 -1.35 -8.69
CA ASN A 300 -16.95 -0.26 -8.94
C ASN A 300 -15.49 -0.75 -9.13
N PHE A 301 -15.27 -2.03 -9.45
CA PHE A 301 -13.94 -2.57 -9.68
C PHE A 301 -13.18 -1.74 -10.74
N GLY A 302 -11.96 -1.30 -10.40
CA GLY A 302 -11.12 -0.47 -11.28
C GLY A 302 -11.55 1.00 -11.38
N ARG A 303 -12.64 1.42 -10.70
CA ARG A 303 -13.12 2.81 -10.63
C ARG A 303 -12.79 3.44 -9.28
N ASN A 304 -12.75 4.77 -9.24
CA ASN A 304 -12.47 5.56 -8.03
C ASN A 304 -11.14 5.18 -7.38
N PHE A 305 -10.18 4.82 -8.22
CA PHE A 305 -8.90 4.25 -7.85
C PHE A 305 -7.79 5.20 -8.34
N TYR A 306 -7.14 5.87 -7.39
CA TYR A 306 -6.22 6.97 -7.66
C TYR A 306 -4.80 6.58 -7.25
N GLN A 307 -3.85 6.59 -8.18
CA GLN A 307 -2.43 6.31 -7.89
C GLN A 307 -1.64 7.61 -7.88
N PHE A 308 -0.76 7.75 -6.88
CA PHE A 308 0.04 8.94 -6.63
C PHE A 308 1.47 8.59 -6.22
N GLY A 309 2.41 9.47 -6.56
CA GLY A 309 3.78 9.50 -6.03
C GLY A 309 3.92 10.57 -4.94
N ASN A 310 4.83 10.35 -3.99
CA ASN A 310 5.18 11.38 -3.02
C ASN A 310 5.92 12.54 -3.73
N PRO A 311 5.37 13.77 -3.74
CA PRO A 311 5.97 14.90 -4.44
C PRO A 311 7.08 15.58 -3.62
N TYR A 312 7.36 15.17 -2.39
CA TYR A 312 8.28 15.86 -1.49
C TYR A 312 9.48 15.01 -1.05
N MET A 313 10.50 15.72 -0.55
CA MET A 313 11.67 15.16 0.14
C MET A 313 11.43 14.97 1.65
N THR A 314 10.16 14.93 2.05
CA THR A 314 9.69 14.56 3.40
C THR A 314 8.75 13.37 3.30
N ASN A 315 8.45 12.74 4.44
CA ASN A 315 7.41 11.72 4.47
C ASN A 315 6.02 12.34 4.24
N LEU A 316 5.08 11.54 3.74
CA LEU A 316 3.65 11.80 3.84
C LEU A 316 3.05 10.85 4.88
N ASP A 317 2.18 11.37 5.75
CA ASP A 317 1.46 10.58 6.74
C ASP A 317 0.02 10.37 6.30
N LEU A 318 -0.32 9.16 5.86
CA LEU A 318 -1.66 8.81 5.39
C LEU A 318 -2.58 8.28 6.50
N SER A 319 -2.11 8.23 7.76
CA SER A 319 -2.82 7.49 8.81
C SER A 319 -4.11 8.13 9.30
N GLN A 320 -4.28 9.44 9.12
CA GLN A 320 -5.43 10.20 9.64
C GLN A 320 -6.32 10.80 8.55
N ILE A 321 -6.07 10.51 7.27
CA ILE A 321 -6.78 11.14 6.14
C ILE A 321 -8.30 10.90 6.10
N ALA A 322 -8.79 9.89 6.84
CA ALA A 322 -10.21 9.57 6.97
C ALA A 322 -10.89 10.23 8.19
N LEU A 323 -10.12 10.87 9.07
CA LEU A 323 -10.60 11.46 10.32
C LEU A 323 -10.83 12.96 10.14
N ASN A 324 -12.03 13.42 10.50
CA ASN A 324 -12.31 14.86 10.51
C ASN A 324 -11.74 15.47 11.79
N GLU A 325 -10.61 16.14 11.67
CA GLU A 325 -9.89 16.73 12.78
C GLU A 325 -9.90 18.26 12.70
N THR A 326 -10.28 18.91 13.80
CA THR A 326 -10.31 20.38 13.90
C THR A 326 -8.92 21.02 13.76
N ASP A 327 -7.88 20.34 14.26
CA ASP A 327 -6.47 20.77 14.21
C ASP A 327 -5.58 19.62 13.69
N GLY A 328 -6.07 18.93 12.66
CA GLY A 328 -5.38 17.79 12.04
C GLY A 328 -4.54 18.16 10.84
N ASP A 329 -4.35 17.20 9.95
CA ASP A 329 -3.64 17.40 8.68
C ASP A 329 -4.49 18.16 7.64
N GLY A 330 -5.69 18.64 8.00
CA GLY A 330 -6.59 19.36 7.10
C GLY A 330 -7.15 18.52 5.95
N ASN A 331 -6.97 17.20 5.98
CA ASN A 331 -7.61 16.26 5.07
C ASN A 331 -8.77 15.58 5.77
N PHE A 332 -9.85 15.36 5.04
CA PHE A 332 -10.95 14.53 5.48
C PHE A 332 -11.59 13.88 4.25
N LEU A 333 -11.22 12.63 4.01
CA LEU A 333 -11.81 11.79 2.98
C LEU A 333 -12.90 10.94 3.63
N SER A 334 -14.11 11.47 3.76
CA SER A 334 -15.21 10.78 4.45
C SER A 334 -15.64 9.48 3.75
N ASN A 335 -15.38 9.40 2.44
CA ASN A 335 -15.79 8.32 1.55
C ASN A 335 -14.63 7.40 1.12
N ILE A 336 -13.50 7.47 1.81
CA ILE A 336 -12.37 6.56 1.55
C ILE A 336 -12.73 5.12 1.93
N TYR A 337 -12.34 4.17 1.09
CA TYR A 337 -12.33 2.75 1.42
C TYR A 337 -10.99 2.39 2.08
N GLY A 338 -9.89 2.71 1.40
CA GLY A 338 -8.56 2.39 1.88
C GLY A 338 -7.42 2.89 0.99
N VAL A 339 -6.21 2.57 1.44
CA VAL A 339 -4.95 2.90 0.80
C VAL A 339 -4.18 1.60 0.50
N ARG A 340 -3.64 1.48 -0.71
CA ARG A 340 -2.71 0.40 -1.10
C ARG A 340 -1.31 0.96 -1.24
N LEU A 341 -0.35 0.26 -0.63
CA LEU A 341 1.05 0.67 -0.42
C LEU A 341 2.00 -0.47 -0.79
N GLU A 342 3.30 -0.15 -0.87
CA GLU A 342 4.40 -1.13 -1.01
C GLU A 342 4.17 -2.22 -2.05
N VAL A 343 4.37 -1.85 -3.31
CA VAL A 343 4.24 -2.77 -4.44
C VAL A 343 5.45 -3.70 -4.50
N GLN A 344 5.23 -5.01 -4.61
CA GLN A 344 6.31 -5.99 -4.74
C GLN A 344 6.02 -7.04 -5.81
N GLY A 345 7.09 -7.60 -6.37
CA GLY A 345 7.04 -8.69 -7.35
C GLY A 345 6.29 -8.33 -8.63
N VAL A 346 6.47 -7.11 -9.11
CA VAL A 346 5.99 -6.62 -10.40
C VAL A 346 6.56 -7.47 -11.52
N GLN A 347 5.68 -8.13 -12.25
CA GLN A 347 6.01 -8.93 -13.42
C GLN A 347 5.42 -8.28 -14.66
N TYR A 348 6.13 -8.41 -15.77
CA TYR A 348 5.61 -8.09 -17.10
C TYR A 348 6.06 -9.17 -18.08
N SER A 349 5.11 -9.68 -18.87
CA SER A 349 5.37 -10.59 -19.97
C SER A 349 4.74 -10.03 -21.25
N PRO A 350 5.51 -9.97 -22.36
CA PRO A 350 4.98 -9.58 -23.67
C PRO A 350 3.74 -10.40 -24.02
N ASN A 351 2.71 -9.74 -24.56
CA ASN A 351 1.42 -10.33 -24.97
C ASN A 351 0.56 -10.94 -23.85
N THR A 352 1.04 -11.00 -22.61
CA THR A 352 0.27 -11.45 -21.43
C THR A 352 -0.15 -10.27 -20.56
N GLY A 353 0.66 -9.22 -20.51
CA GLY A 353 0.50 -8.05 -19.64
C GLY A 353 1.32 -8.18 -18.36
N GLY A 354 0.92 -7.48 -17.30
CA GLY A 354 1.75 -7.39 -16.11
C GLY A 354 1.01 -6.90 -14.88
N GLY A 355 1.51 -7.28 -13.71
CA GLY A 355 0.92 -6.93 -12.42
C GLY A 355 1.89 -7.24 -11.30
N SER A 356 1.49 -6.97 -10.07
CA SER A 356 2.34 -7.19 -8.90
C SER A 356 1.84 -8.37 -8.08
N SER A 357 2.76 -9.08 -7.42
CA SER A 357 2.47 -10.28 -6.65
C SER A 357 2.13 -10.01 -5.19
N SER A 358 2.43 -8.82 -4.66
CA SER A 358 2.12 -8.46 -3.28
C SER A 358 1.98 -6.95 -3.11
N TYR A 359 1.17 -6.59 -2.11
CA TYR A 359 0.83 -5.24 -1.72
C TYR A 359 0.58 -5.19 -0.21
N LYS A 360 0.66 -3.98 0.35
CA LYS A 360 0.21 -3.67 1.71
C LYS A 360 -1.08 -2.84 1.65
N TYR A 361 -1.96 -3.02 2.63
CA TYR A 361 -3.29 -2.41 2.63
C TYR A 361 -3.63 -1.79 3.97
N ILE A 362 -4.17 -0.58 3.92
CA ILE A 362 -4.76 0.10 5.07
C ILE A 362 -6.21 0.42 4.72
N THR A 363 -7.16 0.01 5.56
CA THR A 363 -8.57 0.41 5.46
C THR A 363 -8.97 1.21 6.69
N PHE A 364 -10.13 1.86 6.68
CA PHE A 364 -10.57 2.72 7.77
C PHE A 364 -11.91 2.23 8.31
N ASP A 365 -11.96 1.95 9.61
CA ASP A 365 -13.20 1.49 10.25
C ASP A 365 -14.32 2.52 10.09
N ALA A 366 -15.52 2.07 9.75
CA ALA A 366 -16.61 2.95 9.34
C ALA A 366 -17.05 3.93 10.44
N ALA A 367 -17.06 3.51 11.71
CA ALA A 367 -17.51 4.34 12.84
C ALA A 367 -16.39 5.18 13.46
N THR A 368 -15.24 4.55 13.73
CA THR A 368 -14.13 5.21 14.42
C THR A 368 -13.20 5.96 13.48
N LYS A 369 -13.23 5.65 12.18
CA LYS A 369 -12.31 6.13 11.14
C LYS A 369 -10.84 5.85 11.44
N GLN A 370 -10.54 4.97 12.39
CA GLN A 370 -9.18 4.55 12.70
C GLN A 370 -8.66 3.61 11.61
N PRO A 371 -7.37 3.74 11.23
CA PRO A 371 -6.77 2.86 10.23
C PRO A 371 -6.55 1.45 10.79
N VAL A 372 -6.82 0.44 9.96
CA VAL A 372 -6.59 -0.99 10.22
C VAL A 372 -5.82 -1.63 9.06
N GLY A 373 -5.27 -2.83 9.28
CA GLY A 373 -4.39 -3.53 8.34
C GLY A 373 -2.90 -3.20 8.56
N ASP A 374 -2.19 -2.88 7.48
CA ASP A 374 -0.76 -2.57 7.41
C ASP A 374 -0.42 -1.13 7.87
N VAL A 375 -0.99 -0.73 9.00
CA VAL A 375 -0.84 0.61 9.58
C VAL A 375 0.61 1.15 9.62
N PRO A 376 1.66 0.36 9.95
CA PRO A 376 3.05 0.85 9.95
C PRO A 376 3.51 1.46 8.61
N TYR A 377 2.87 1.09 7.50
CA TYR A 377 3.20 1.55 6.15
C TYR A 377 2.50 2.86 5.74
N ALA A 378 1.68 3.45 6.62
CA ALA A 378 0.99 4.72 6.35
C ALA A 378 1.95 5.89 6.05
N MET A 379 3.23 5.75 6.43
CA MET A 379 4.28 6.73 6.15
C MET A 379 4.89 6.50 4.77
N VAL A 380 4.48 7.29 3.78
CA VAL A 380 5.05 7.25 2.43
C VAL A 380 6.33 8.05 2.39
N ARG A 381 7.44 7.36 2.17
CA ARG A 381 8.79 7.94 2.09
C ARG A 381 8.96 8.81 0.84
N PRO A 382 9.97 9.70 0.77
CA PRO A 382 10.35 10.33 -0.49
C PRO A 382 10.52 9.30 -1.60
N MET A 383 10.06 9.64 -2.80
CA MET A 383 10.05 8.75 -3.98
C MET A 383 9.15 7.50 -3.86
N GLY A 384 8.43 7.33 -2.75
CA GLY A 384 7.43 6.29 -2.58
C GLY A 384 6.15 6.58 -3.36
N THR A 385 5.32 5.54 -3.51
CA THR A 385 4.03 5.62 -4.21
C THR A 385 2.93 4.98 -3.38
N PHE A 386 1.70 5.42 -3.59
CA PHE A 386 0.53 4.88 -2.94
C PHE A 386 -0.70 4.98 -3.84
N VAL A 387 -1.76 4.29 -3.45
CA VAL A 387 -3.04 4.32 -4.11
C VAL A 387 -4.14 4.60 -3.11
N ILE A 388 -5.11 5.43 -3.46
CA ILE A 388 -6.34 5.64 -2.71
C ILE A 388 -7.52 5.03 -3.46
N LYS A 389 -8.33 4.24 -2.77
CA LYS A 389 -9.65 3.77 -3.24
C LYS A 389 -10.74 4.52 -2.49
N LEU A 390 -11.69 5.09 -3.22
CA LEU A 390 -12.95 5.60 -2.66
C LEU A 390 -14.09 4.61 -2.89
N ASN A 391 -15.08 4.61 -2.00
CA ASN A 391 -16.28 3.78 -2.15
C ASN A 391 -17.07 4.15 -3.42
N ASN A 392 -17.18 5.45 -3.72
CA ASN A 392 -17.87 5.95 -4.90
C ASN A 392 -17.30 7.32 -5.33
N ASN A 393 -17.77 7.86 -6.45
CA ASN A 393 -17.54 9.27 -6.78
C ASN A 393 -18.59 10.12 -6.06
N LEU A 394 -18.12 11.06 -5.26
CA LEU A 394 -18.97 12.03 -4.60
C LEU A 394 -19.44 13.10 -5.59
N VAL A 395 -20.68 13.58 -5.40
CA VAL A 395 -21.23 14.71 -6.17
C VAL A 395 -20.42 15.98 -5.92
N SER A 396 -19.94 16.18 -4.69
CA SER A 396 -18.96 17.20 -4.31
C SER A 396 -17.63 16.50 -4.01
N PRO A 397 -16.63 16.58 -4.90
CA PRO A 397 -15.36 15.88 -4.71
C PRO A 397 -14.59 16.37 -3.48
N GLU A 398 -14.17 15.41 -2.66
CA GLU A 398 -13.18 15.67 -1.61
C GLU A 398 -11.80 15.84 -2.24
N SER A 399 -10.96 16.68 -1.63
CA SER A 399 -9.60 16.92 -2.10
C SER A 399 -8.57 16.35 -1.15
N LEU A 400 -7.56 15.70 -1.69
CA LEU A 400 -6.36 15.32 -0.95
C LEU A 400 -5.35 16.46 -1.04
N ASN A 401 -4.99 17.07 0.08
CA ASN A 401 -3.94 18.06 0.20
C ASN A 401 -2.62 17.39 0.58
N PHE A 402 -1.71 17.25 -0.40
CA PHE A 402 -0.39 16.66 -0.18
C PHE A 402 0.49 17.54 0.72
N ALA A 403 0.34 18.86 0.66
CA ALA A 403 1.20 19.80 1.38
C ALA A 403 1.07 19.68 2.90
N SER A 404 -0.12 19.38 3.40
CA SER A 404 -0.41 19.24 4.83
C SER A 404 -0.11 17.84 5.40
N LEU A 405 0.00 16.84 4.52
CA LEU A 405 0.41 15.47 4.89
C LEU A 405 1.91 15.33 5.17
N ARG A 406 2.72 16.34 4.83
CA ARG A 406 4.17 16.32 5.01
C ARG A 406 4.55 16.18 6.48
N ARG A 407 5.46 15.25 6.79
CA ARG A 407 6.04 15.09 8.12
C ARG A 407 7.53 14.77 8.05
N PHE A 408 8.29 15.34 8.97
CA PHE A 408 9.65 14.89 9.27
C PHE A 408 9.68 13.61 10.09
N ASN A 409 8.59 13.32 10.81
CA ASN A 409 8.53 12.14 11.66
C ASN A 409 8.54 10.88 10.77
N TYR A 410 9.22 9.84 11.24
CA TYR A 410 9.26 8.53 10.58
C TYR A 410 8.14 7.60 11.07
N HIS A 411 7.37 8.04 12.05
CA HIS A 411 6.23 7.32 12.62
C HIS A 411 4.93 8.08 12.34
N MET A 412 3.85 7.33 12.19
CA MET A 412 2.50 7.86 12.06
C MET A 412 2.14 8.79 13.22
N ARG A 413 1.31 9.79 12.91
CA ARG A 413 0.72 10.67 13.91
C ARG A 413 -0.26 9.87 14.75
N ARG A 414 -0.19 10.07 16.06
CA ARG A 414 -1.23 9.58 16.96
C ARG A 414 -2.40 10.55 16.89
N SER A 415 -3.63 10.06 16.87
CA SER A 415 -4.85 10.90 16.89
C SER A 415 -4.91 11.87 18.07
N THR A 416 -4.17 11.59 19.16
CA THR A 416 -4.04 12.46 20.34
C THR A 416 -2.92 13.51 20.23
N THR A 417 -2.14 13.51 19.14
CA THR A 417 -1.07 14.48 18.88
C THR A 417 -1.58 15.52 17.88
N PRO A 418 -1.91 16.73 18.33
CA PRO A 418 -2.42 17.78 17.47
C PRO A 418 -1.37 18.32 16.48
N TYR A 419 -1.80 19.01 15.43
CA TYR A 419 -0.94 19.95 14.71
C TYR A 419 -0.80 21.31 15.45
N SER A 420 -1.70 21.61 16.40
CA SER A 420 -1.73 22.84 17.21
C SER A 420 -1.95 22.57 18.70
N VAL A 421 -1.40 23.41 19.60
CA VAL A 421 -1.52 23.25 21.07
C VAL A 421 -2.95 23.38 21.64
N THR A 422 -3.95 23.68 20.81
CA THR A 422 -5.35 23.91 21.21
C THR A 422 -6.32 22.75 20.92
N ALA A 423 -5.87 21.62 20.38
CA ALA A 423 -6.82 20.63 19.88
C ALA A 423 -7.59 19.87 20.95
N ALA A 424 -8.88 19.68 20.67
CA ALA A 424 -9.75 18.78 21.43
C ALA A 424 -9.40 17.32 21.12
N LYS A 425 -9.34 16.48 22.17
CA LYS A 425 -9.23 15.03 22.03
C LYS A 425 -10.58 14.48 21.53
N ASN A 426 -10.56 13.59 20.54
CA ASN A 426 -11.77 12.85 20.18
C ASN A 426 -12.15 11.87 21.30
N ASN A 427 -13.36 12.07 21.85
CA ASN A 427 -14.03 11.17 22.78
C ASN A 427 -14.79 10.09 21.99
N THR A 428 -14.09 9.17 21.31
CA THR A 428 -14.78 8.04 20.68
C THR A 428 -15.04 6.93 21.70
N THR A 429 -16.32 6.61 21.92
CA THR A 429 -16.81 5.57 22.83
C THR A 429 -16.72 4.15 22.24
N ALA A 430 -16.51 4.04 20.92
CA ALA A 430 -16.26 2.77 20.22
C ALA A 430 -14.76 2.63 19.88
N THR A 431 -14.21 1.43 20.08
CA THR A 431 -12.82 1.10 19.73
C THR A 431 -12.76 0.01 18.68
N VAL A 432 -11.81 0.13 17.75
CA VAL A 432 -11.51 -0.92 16.77
C VAL A 432 -10.33 -1.76 17.26
N LYS A 433 -10.45 -3.08 17.12
CA LYS A 433 -9.49 -4.08 17.61
C LYS A 433 -8.99 -4.88 16.42
N GLN A 434 -7.71 -5.23 16.41
CA GLN A 434 -7.10 -5.98 15.31
C GLN A 434 -6.12 -7.02 15.84
N LEU A 435 -6.21 -8.23 15.28
CA LEU A 435 -5.18 -9.26 15.36
C LEU A 435 -4.51 -9.39 13.99
N GLY A 436 -3.21 -9.10 13.92
CA GLY A 436 -2.33 -9.49 12.83
C GLY A 436 -1.71 -10.85 13.09
N VAL A 437 -1.83 -11.76 12.11
CA VAL A 437 -1.19 -13.06 12.11
C VAL A 437 -0.10 -13.04 11.05
N ILE A 438 1.15 -13.10 11.47
CA ILE A 438 2.32 -12.97 10.59
C ILE A 438 2.97 -14.34 10.42
N GLY A 439 2.97 -14.85 9.19
CA GLY A 439 3.66 -16.08 8.82
C GLY A 439 5.17 -15.84 8.68
N LEU A 440 5.95 -16.58 9.46
CA LEU A 440 7.41 -16.53 9.45
C LEU A 440 8.00 -17.82 8.84
N ASP A 441 9.11 -17.66 8.14
CA ASP A 441 9.93 -18.76 7.68
C ASP A 441 10.79 -19.38 8.80
N ALA A 442 11.54 -20.44 8.46
CA ALA A 442 12.40 -21.14 9.41
C ALA A 442 13.54 -20.28 10.00
N THR A 443 13.83 -19.13 9.39
CA THR A 443 14.82 -18.15 9.87
C THR A 443 14.19 -17.05 10.74
N GLY A 444 12.86 -17.06 10.90
CA GLY A 444 12.11 -16.04 11.63
C GLY A 444 11.81 -14.80 10.79
N LYS A 445 12.00 -14.84 9.47
CA LYS A 445 11.68 -13.72 8.57
C LYS A 445 10.21 -13.77 8.18
N GLU A 446 9.55 -12.61 8.21
CA GLU A 446 8.19 -12.45 7.69
C GLU A 446 8.14 -12.72 6.19
N ILE A 447 7.19 -13.57 5.78
CA ILE A 447 6.92 -13.89 4.37
C ILE A 447 5.48 -13.59 3.97
N GLU A 448 4.51 -13.77 4.87
CA GLU A 448 3.09 -13.49 4.62
C GLU A 448 2.41 -12.98 5.90
N ARG A 449 1.26 -12.34 5.78
CA ARG A 449 0.43 -11.95 6.92
C ARG A 449 -1.04 -11.86 6.54
N THR A 450 -1.90 -11.87 7.53
CA THR A 450 -3.34 -11.59 7.41
C THR A 450 -3.85 -10.91 8.68
N TYR A 451 -5.03 -10.31 8.63
CA TYR A 451 -5.63 -9.57 9.73
C TYR A 451 -7.05 -10.03 10.03
N TYR A 452 -7.39 -10.04 11.31
CA TYR A 452 -8.75 -10.17 11.83
C TYR A 452 -9.10 -8.90 12.62
N VAL A 453 -10.10 -8.16 12.14
CA VAL A 453 -10.55 -6.87 12.68
C VAL A 453 -11.92 -7.00 13.32
N VAL A 454 -12.10 -6.38 14.49
CA VAL A 454 -13.34 -6.42 15.26
C VAL A 454 -13.71 -5.02 15.75
N SER A 455 -14.95 -4.63 15.49
CA SER A 455 -15.53 -3.33 15.86
C SER A 455 -17.05 -3.46 16.00
N PRO A 456 -17.74 -2.55 16.71
CA PRO A 456 -19.20 -2.48 16.68
C PRO A 456 -19.78 -2.18 15.29
N SER A 457 -19.00 -1.58 14.39
CA SER A 457 -19.43 -1.21 13.03
C SER A 457 -19.06 -2.19 11.92
N THR A 458 -18.21 -3.17 12.18
CA THR A 458 -17.85 -4.20 11.21
C THR A 458 -18.99 -5.20 11.03
N ILE A 459 -19.09 -5.79 9.83
CA ILE A 459 -20.14 -6.72 9.46
C ILE A 459 -19.58 -8.14 9.48
N SER A 460 -20.27 -9.06 10.15
CA SER A 460 -19.87 -10.48 10.16
C SER A 460 -20.39 -11.20 8.91
N GLY A 461 -19.56 -12.04 8.32
CA GLY A 461 -19.83 -12.84 7.13
C GLY A 461 -19.89 -12.04 5.83
N HIS A 462 -20.20 -12.75 4.74
CA HIS A 462 -20.17 -12.15 3.41
C HIS A 462 -21.18 -11.00 3.26
N THR A 463 -20.68 -9.87 2.76
CA THR A 463 -21.48 -8.69 2.44
C THR A 463 -21.05 -8.05 1.13
N GLN A 464 -22.00 -7.41 0.43
CA GLN A 464 -21.72 -6.59 -0.74
C GLN A 464 -21.18 -5.20 -0.39
N THR A 465 -21.27 -4.81 0.89
CA THR A 465 -20.80 -3.52 1.40
C THR A 465 -19.88 -3.76 2.61
N PRO A 466 -18.74 -4.43 2.42
CA PRO A 466 -17.75 -4.59 3.48
C PRO A 466 -17.26 -3.25 4.00
N THR A 467 -16.84 -3.20 5.27
CA THR A 467 -16.40 -1.95 5.89
C THR A 467 -14.89 -1.77 5.86
N VAL A 468 -14.15 -2.84 6.16
CA VAL A 468 -12.69 -2.89 6.22
C VAL A 468 -12.10 -4.11 5.52
N GLN A 469 -12.92 -5.10 5.13
CA GLN A 469 -12.44 -6.32 4.47
C GLN A 469 -11.62 -6.02 3.22
N VAL A 470 -10.59 -6.83 3.00
CA VAL A 470 -9.77 -6.81 1.79
C VAL A 470 -9.50 -8.25 1.40
N THR A 471 -9.84 -8.62 0.17
CA THR A 471 -9.50 -9.94 -0.38
C THR A 471 -7.99 -10.09 -0.52
N VAL A 472 -7.47 -11.33 -0.48
CA VAL A 472 -6.05 -11.54 -0.77
C VAL A 472 -5.73 -11.12 -2.20
N GLY A 473 -4.82 -10.15 -2.30
CA GLY A 473 -4.19 -9.75 -3.54
C GLY A 473 -2.92 -10.53 -3.84
N GLY A 474 -2.66 -10.79 -5.12
CA GLY A 474 -1.39 -11.37 -5.56
C GLY A 474 -1.25 -12.86 -5.24
N SER A 475 -0.05 -13.32 -4.88
CA SER A 475 0.28 -14.75 -4.70
C SER A 475 0.29 -15.23 -3.24
N SER A 476 -0.22 -14.44 -2.29
CA SER A 476 -0.25 -14.82 -0.87
C SER A 476 -1.11 -16.05 -0.64
N SER A 477 -0.59 -17.02 0.10
CA SER A 477 -1.22 -18.31 0.37
C SER A 477 -1.62 -18.51 1.85
N LEU A 478 -1.54 -17.43 2.63
CA LEU A 478 -2.05 -17.30 3.99
C LEU A 478 -3.22 -16.31 3.99
N GLY A 479 -4.32 -16.68 4.63
CA GLY A 479 -5.49 -15.82 4.74
C GLY A 479 -6.62 -16.47 5.52
N THR A 480 -7.69 -15.71 5.72
CA THR A 480 -8.91 -16.16 6.40
C THR A 480 -10.06 -16.28 5.43
N PHE A 481 -11.00 -17.20 5.66
CA PHE A 481 -12.21 -17.30 4.84
C PHE A 481 -13.36 -16.51 5.44
N GLU A 482 -14.35 -16.19 4.61
CA GLU A 482 -15.66 -15.69 5.05
C GLU A 482 -16.27 -16.67 6.05
N GLU A 483 -16.89 -16.09 7.07
CA GLU A 483 -17.49 -16.82 8.17
C GLU A 483 -19.02 -16.87 8.12
N ASP A 484 -19.62 -17.97 8.58
CA ASP A 484 -21.06 -18.03 8.80
C ASP A 484 -21.41 -17.01 9.91
N PRO A 485 -22.22 -15.97 9.63
CA PRO A 485 -22.46 -14.89 10.58
C PRO A 485 -23.19 -15.35 11.86
N VAL A 486 -23.86 -16.50 11.82
CA VAL A 486 -24.63 -17.06 12.93
C VAL A 486 -23.78 -18.05 13.74
N ASN A 487 -23.09 -18.97 13.08
CA ASN A 487 -22.44 -20.12 13.74
C ASN A 487 -20.91 -20.00 13.83
N GLY A 488 -20.30 -19.12 13.04
CA GLY A 488 -18.86 -19.15 12.78
C GLY A 488 -18.44 -20.37 11.93
N GLY A 489 -17.13 -20.51 11.72
CA GLY A 489 -16.61 -21.48 10.75
C GLY A 489 -16.70 -20.93 9.34
N TYR A 490 -16.78 -21.80 8.33
CA TYR A 490 -16.82 -21.38 6.93
C TYR A 490 -18.21 -20.95 6.48
N ASP A 491 -18.31 -19.81 5.79
CA ASP A 491 -19.48 -19.55 4.94
C ASP A 491 -19.37 -20.40 3.67
N THR A 492 -20.13 -21.49 3.65
CA THR A 492 -20.14 -22.44 2.54
C THR A 492 -20.64 -21.87 1.21
N ASN A 493 -21.36 -20.75 1.24
CA ASN A 493 -21.84 -20.08 0.03
C ASN A 493 -20.77 -19.16 -0.58
N ASN A 494 -19.79 -18.72 0.22
CA ASN A 494 -18.80 -17.69 -0.15
C ASN A 494 -17.36 -18.17 0.12
N PHE A 495 -17.05 -19.38 -0.34
CA PHE A 495 -15.75 -20.03 -0.12
C PHE A 495 -14.75 -19.87 -1.31
N SER A 496 -15.11 -19.11 -2.35
CA SER A 496 -14.32 -19.02 -3.59
C SER A 496 -13.11 -18.08 -3.51
N TYR A 497 -12.95 -17.37 -2.39
CA TYR A 497 -11.84 -16.47 -2.12
C TYR A 497 -11.49 -16.52 -0.64
N TRP A 498 -10.32 -15.99 -0.30
CA TRP A 498 -9.93 -15.73 1.08
C TRP A 498 -9.47 -14.28 1.25
N LEU A 499 -9.44 -13.84 2.48
CA LEU A 499 -9.32 -12.46 2.93
C LEU A 499 -7.94 -12.20 3.54
N TYR A 500 -7.38 -11.05 3.19
CA TYR A 500 -6.17 -10.47 3.76
C TYR A 500 -6.49 -9.64 5.00
N VAL A 501 -7.61 -8.93 4.98
CA VAL A 501 -8.25 -8.33 6.15
C VAL A 501 -9.64 -8.94 6.21
N ASN A 502 -9.94 -9.70 7.26
CA ASN A 502 -11.30 -10.11 7.58
C ASN A 502 -11.84 -9.26 8.73
N GLU A 503 -13.15 -9.07 8.75
CA GLU A 503 -13.87 -8.25 9.71
C GLU A 503 -14.98 -9.07 10.36
N ALA A 504 -15.28 -8.82 11.64
CA ALA A 504 -16.50 -9.35 12.26
C ALA A 504 -17.02 -8.38 13.31
N ASN A 505 -18.33 -8.42 13.57
CA ASN A 505 -18.94 -7.53 14.55
C ASN A 505 -18.58 -7.92 15.99
N GLU A 506 -18.22 -6.92 16.80
CA GLU A 506 -17.77 -7.14 18.18
C GLU A 506 -18.79 -7.83 19.08
N THR A 507 -20.08 -7.55 18.89
CA THR A 507 -21.13 -8.01 19.81
C THR A 507 -21.72 -9.33 19.36
N ASN A 508 -22.13 -9.42 18.09
CA ASN A 508 -22.88 -10.59 17.59
C ASN A 508 -21.98 -11.76 17.16
N PHE A 509 -20.68 -11.53 17.02
CA PHE A 509 -19.71 -12.54 16.59
C PHE A 509 -18.72 -12.95 17.69
N LYS A 510 -18.86 -12.40 18.90
CA LYS A 510 -18.04 -12.75 20.05
C LYS A 510 -18.08 -14.25 20.32
N GLY A 511 -16.90 -14.86 20.52
CA GLY A 511 -16.73 -16.28 20.82
C GLY A 511 -16.94 -17.24 19.64
N LYS A 512 -17.23 -16.73 18.43
CA LYS A 512 -17.35 -17.51 17.20
C LYS A 512 -16.03 -17.48 16.43
N ASN A 513 -15.74 -18.54 15.68
CA ASN A 513 -14.48 -18.64 14.93
C ASN A 513 -14.57 -18.08 13.52
N ILE A 514 -13.46 -17.48 13.10
CA ILE A 514 -13.07 -17.32 11.70
C ILE A 514 -12.01 -18.36 11.38
N LYS A 515 -12.07 -18.92 10.18
CA LYS A 515 -11.12 -19.94 9.70
C LYS A 515 -9.90 -19.28 9.06
N LEU A 516 -8.74 -19.44 9.70
CA LEU A 516 -7.41 -19.13 9.15
C LEU A 516 -6.86 -20.37 8.47
N VAL A 517 -6.32 -20.23 7.25
CA VAL A 517 -5.68 -21.33 6.54
C VAL A 517 -4.32 -20.92 5.99
N ASN A 518 -3.33 -21.77 6.22
CA ASN A 518 -1.99 -21.64 5.67
C ASN A 518 -1.74 -22.69 4.59
N TYR A 519 -1.67 -22.25 3.34
CA TYR A 519 -1.25 -23.08 2.19
C TYR A 519 0.23 -22.90 1.85
N ASN A 520 0.93 -21.94 2.46
CA ASN A 520 2.33 -21.65 2.15
C ASN A 520 3.29 -22.61 2.89
N PRO A 521 4.04 -23.47 2.17
CA PRO A 521 4.95 -24.43 2.79
C PRO A 521 6.15 -23.78 3.49
N ASN A 522 6.45 -22.52 3.19
CA ASN A 522 7.55 -21.82 3.84
C ASN A 522 7.15 -21.23 5.20
N VAL A 523 5.84 -21.13 5.50
CA VAL A 523 5.37 -20.63 6.80
C VAL A 523 5.41 -21.76 7.82
N VAL A 524 6.28 -21.64 8.82
CA VAL A 524 6.51 -22.65 9.87
C VAL A 524 6.27 -22.10 11.29
N SER A 525 6.02 -20.81 11.43
CA SER A 525 5.57 -20.20 12.68
C SER A 525 4.70 -18.99 12.43
N PHE A 526 3.87 -18.65 13.42
CA PHE A 526 3.07 -17.43 13.43
C PHE A 526 3.53 -16.50 14.54
N LYS A 527 3.67 -15.21 14.23
CA LYS A 527 3.80 -14.13 15.21
C LYS A 527 2.49 -13.37 15.30
N PHE A 528 2.06 -13.04 16.52
CA PHE A 528 0.85 -12.24 16.75
C PHE A 528 1.18 -10.75 17.00
N GLU A 529 0.42 -9.87 16.33
CA GLU A 529 0.41 -8.43 16.56
C GLU A 529 -1.01 -7.96 16.88
N ILE A 530 -1.24 -7.44 18.08
CA ILE A 530 -2.55 -7.02 18.60
C ILE A 530 -2.55 -5.51 18.72
N ARG A 531 -3.57 -4.88 18.15
CA ARG A 531 -3.77 -3.43 18.17
C ARG A 531 -5.17 -3.05 18.63
N GLU A 532 -5.26 -1.90 19.29
CA GLU A 532 -6.50 -1.20 19.56
C GLU A 532 -6.35 0.25 19.08
N ASN A 533 -7.28 0.71 18.24
CA ASN A 533 -7.24 2.03 17.61
C ASN A 533 -5.88 2.35 16.99
N ALA A 534 -5.38 1.43 16.16
CA ALA A 534 -4.09 1.52 15.46
C ALA A 534 -2.83 1.53 16.35
N ALA A 535 -2.95 1.51 17.67
CA ALA A 535 -1.83 1.38 18.60
C ALA A 535 -1.67 -0.07 19.04
N GLU A 536 -0.44 -0.55 19.19
CA GLU A 536 -0.18 -1.88 19.76
C GLU A 536 -0.58 -1.93 21.23
N ILE A 537 -0.87 -3.13 21.74
CA ILE A 537 -0.89 -3.35 23.19
C ILE A 537 0.53 -3.68 23.67
N ALA A 538 0.78 -3.62 24.98
CA ALA A 538 2.11 -3.91 25.52
C ALA A 538 2.53 -5.37 25.24
N ASN A 539 3.83 -5.57 24.97
CA ASN A 539 4.38 -6.90 24.69
C ASN A 539 4.11 -7.88 25.83
N GLY A 540 3.72 -9.12 25.49
CA GLY A 540 3.33 -10.14 26.48
C GLY A 540 1.92 -9.98 27.05
N GLN A 541 1.15 -8.98 26.64
CA GLN A 541 -0.27 -8.84 27.00
C GLN A 541 -1.19 -9.47 25.95
N HIS A 542 -2.42 -9.81 26.34
CA HIS A 542 -3.45 -10.32 25.43
C HIS A 542 -4.82 -9.62 25.58
N LEU A 543 -5.02 -8.86 26.68
CA LEU A 543 -6.27 -8.17 26.97
C LEU A 543 -6.28 -6.78 26.34
N LEU A 544 -7.43 -6.41 25.80
CA LEU A 544 -7.75 -5.10 25.25
C LEU A 544 -8.50 -4.26 26.29
N SER A 545 -8.78 -2.99 25.98
CA SER A 545 -9.47 -2.09 26.91
C SER A 545 -10.86 -2.56 27.34
N SER A 546 -11.52 -3.41 26.54
CA SER A 546 -12.81 -4.04 26.84
C SER A 546 -12.73 -5.16 27.89
N GLY A 547 -11.52 -5.58 28.30
CA GLY A 547 -11.31 -6.77 29.12
C GLY A 547 -11.42 -8.09 28.35
N GLU A 548 -11.60 -8.03 27.02
CA GLU A 548 -11.59 -9.19 26.12
C GLU A 548 -10.26 -9.28 25.37
N GLY A 549 -10.02 -10.42 24.71
CA GLY A 549 -8.81 -10.68 23.95
C GLY A 549 -9.07 -11.54 22.72
N PHE A 550 -8.03 -11.71 21.90
CA PHE A 550 -8.06 -12.64 20.78
C PHE A 550 -7.56 -14.02 21.22
N TYR A 551 -8.12 -15.07 20.63
CA TYR A 551 -7.74 -16.45 20.89
C TYR A 551 -7.56 -17.21 19.59
N TYR A 552 -6.78 -18.29 19.64
CA TYR A 552 -6.62 -19.21 18.53
C TYR A 552 -6.72 -20.67 19.00
N LYS A 553 -7.17 -21.54 18.10
CA LYS A 553 -7.21 -22.99 18.30
C LYS A 553 -6.74 -23.68 17.02
N LYS A 554 -5.76 -24.57 17.14
CA LYS A 554 -5.31 -25.36 15.98
C LYS A 554 -6.38 -26.37 15.60
N ASP A 555 -6.63 -26.55 14.31
CA ASP A 555 -7.59 -27.56 13.88
C ASP A 555 -7.19 -28.97 14.36
N GLY A 556 -8.19 -29.78 14.72
CA GLY A 556 -8.02 -31.08 15.36
C GLY A 556 -7.57 -31.04 16.83
N THR A 557 -7.44 -29.87 17.45
CA THR A 557 -7.14 -29.73 18.89
C THR A 557 -8.32 -29.15 19.67
N THR A 558 -8.38 -29.42 20.96
CA THR A 558 -9.42 -28.90 21.87
C THR A 558 -8.94 -27.68 22.68
N THR A 559 -7.64 -27.39 22.66
CA THR A 559 -7.04 -26.32 23.46
C THR A 559 -7.15 -24.98 22.77
N ILE A 560 -7.92 -24.07 23.37
CA ILE A 560 -7.98 -22.67 22.98
C ILE A 560 -6.89 -21.92 23.73
N ASN A 561 -6.06 -21.18 23.00
CA ASN A 561 -4.93 -20.42 23.55
C ASN A 561 -5.16 -18.92 23.32
N PRO A 562 -4.81 -18.05 24.28
CA PRO A 562 -4.80 -16.61 24.04
C PRO A 562 -3.73 -16.26 23.01
N ALA A 563 -4.07 -15.38 22.06
CA ALA A 563 -3.08 -14.72 21.23
C ALA A 563 -2.41 -13.64 22.09
N VAL A 564 -1.09 -13.74 22.25
CA VAL A 564 -0.31 -12.83 23.10
C VAL A 564 0.52 -11.91 22.20
N GLN A 565 0.53 -10.61 22.49
CA GLN A 565 1.29 -9.63 21.73
C GLN A 565 2.76 -10.01 21.66
N GLY A 566 3.29 -10.08 20.43
CA GLY A 566 4.68 -10.38 20.13
C GLY A 566 5.07 -11.85 20.30
N ALA A 567 4.17 -12.73 20.74
CA ALA A 567 4.45 -14.15 20.87
C ALA A 567 4.60 -14.81 19.49
N VAL A 568 5.53 -15.75 19.41
CA VAL A 568 5.76 -16.60 18.22
C VAL A 568 5.39 -18.03 18.57
N ILE A 569 4.54 -18.64 17.75
CA ILE A 569 4.09 -20.04 17.90
C ILE A 569 4.51 -20.85 16.69
N SER A 570 4.95 -22.09 16.90
CA SER A 570 5.26 -23.00 15.79
C SER A 570 3.98 -23.53 15.14
N THR A 571 4.02 -23.70 13.81
CA THR A 571 2.96 -24.36 13.04
C THR A 571 3.58 -25.38 12.08
N PRO A 572 2.90 -26.49 11.74
CA PRO A 572 3.30 -27.28 10.60
C PRO A 572 3.42 -26.41 9.33
N PRO A 573 4.39 -26.70 8.45
CA PRO A 573 4.46 -26.12 7.12
C PRO A 573 3.11 -26.19 6.41
N GLY A 574 2.72 -25.10 5.73
CA GLY A 574 1.55 -25.09 4.87
C GLY A 574 1.66 -26.17 3.78
N ASN A 575 0.52 -26.59 3.25
CA ASN A 575 0.48 -27.59 2.19
C ASN A 575 -0.76 -27.40 1.33
N SER A 576 -0.86 -28.17 0.24
CA SER A 576 -1.99 -28.11 -0.69
C SER A 576 -3.36 -28.38 -0.08
N ASN A 577 -3.42 -29.04 1.08
CA ASN A 577 -4.66 -29.30 1.84
C ASN A 577 -4.90 -28.29 2.97
N GLY A 578 -4.05 -27.27 3.09
CA GLY A 578 -4.11 -26.26 4.14
C GLY A 578 -3.72 -26.76 5.52
N VAL A 579 -3.15 -25.87 6.33
CA VAL A 579 -3.07 -26.01 7.79
C VAL A 579 -4.03 -25.00 8.40
N GLU A 580 -5.05 -25.48 9.10
CA GLU A 580 -6.16 -24.65 9.58
C GLU A 580 -6.06 -24.30 11.06
N TYR A 581 -6.54 -23.09 11.38
CA TYR A 581 -6.71 -22.58 12.73
C TYR A 581 -8.05 -21.87 12.83
N ASP A 582 -8.67 -21.95 14.00
CA ASP A 582 -9.79 -21.10 14.37
C ASP A 582 -9.27 -19.88 15.11
N LEU A 583 -9.65 -18.69 14.66
CA LEU A 583 -9.39 -17.40 15.33
C LEU A 583 -10.67 -16.89 15.96
N TYR A 584 -10.58 -16.37 17.18
CA TYR A 584 -11.74 -15.89 17.95
C TYR A 584 -11.47 -14.51 18.54
N TYR A 585 -12.52 -13.71 18.66
CA TYR A 585 -12.57 -12.57 19.57
C TYR A 585 -13.48 -12.88 20.76
N GLY A 586 -12.94 -12.79 21.97
CA GLY A 586 -13.60 -13.29 23.18
C GLY A 586 -13.53 -14.81 23.31
N LEU A 587 -13.63 -15.30 24.54
CA LEU A 587 -13.63 -16.74 24.83
C LEU A 587 -14.89 -17.40 24.25
N PRO A 588 -14.78 -18.53 23.53
CA PRO A 588 -15.93 -19.29 23.06
C PRO A 588 -16.77 -19.80 24.23
N THR A 589 -18.03 -19.37 24.31
CA THR A 589 -19.01 -19.85 25.30
C THR A 589 -19.90 -20.90 24.66
N GLY A 590 -19.39 -22.12 24.46
CA GLY A 590 -20.15 -23.22 23.86
C GLY A 590 -19.31 -24.48 23.63
N THR A 591 -19.89 -25.64 23.95
CA THR A 591 -19.29 -26.97 23.80
C THR A 591 -18.90 -27.27 22.36
N LEU A 592 -17.73 -27.92 22.20
CA LEU A 592 -17.17 -28.50 20.97
C LEU A 592 -18.21 -28.76 19.88
N GLY A 593 -18.30 -27.85 18.90
CA GLY A 593 -18.91 -28.18 17.62
C GLY A 593 -18.12 -29.32 16.99
N ILE A 594 -18.83 -30.36 16.54
CA ILE A 594 -18.25 -31.47 15.79
C ILE A 594 -17.46 -30.84 14.63
N SER A 595 -16.15 -31.08 14.59
CA SER A 595 -15.32 -30.69 13.45
C SER A 595 -16.03 -31.15 12.18
N GLU A 596 -16.46 -30.23 11.31
CA GLU A 596 -16.80 -30.62 9.94
C GLU A 596 -15.51 -31.17 9.31
N THR A 597 -15.33 -32.48 9.35
CA THR A 597 -14.23 -33.21 8.69
C THR A 597 -14.32 -33.18 7.17
N THR A 598 -15.27 -32.44 6.59
CA THR A 598 -15.28 -32.17 5.16
C THR A 598 -14.26 -31.08 4.85
N LYS A 599 -13.02 -31.50 4.59
CA LYS A 599 -12.13 -30.74 3.69
C LYS A 599 -12.88 -30.59 2.36
N LYS A 600 -13.34 -29.39 2.03
CA LYS A 600 -14.20 -29.16 0.85
C LYS A 600 -13.32 -29.04 -0.40
N SER A 601 -13.78 -29.73 -1.45
CA SER A 601 -13.09 -29.94 -2.73
C SER A 601 -12.76 -28.64 -3.46
N ARG A 602 -11.56 -28.58 -4.07
CA ARG A 602 -11.13 -27.54 -5.02
C ARG A 602 -11.73 -27.69 -6.43
N THR A 603 -12.70 -28.58 -6.61
CA THR A 603 -13.34 -28.81 -7.92
C THR A 603 -14.10 -27.56 -8.36
N LEU A 604 -13.87 -27.10 -9.59
CA LEU A 604 -14.46 -25.89 -10.17
C LEU A 604 -15.08 -26.20 -11.53
N VAL A 605 -16.18 -25.52 -11.86
CA VAL A 605 -16.73 -25.49 -13.22
C VAL A 605 -16.32 -24.17 -13.86
N ILE A 606 -15.54 -24.25 -14.94
CA ILE A 606 -14.81 -23.13 -15.55
C ILE A 606 -15.24 -22.99 -17.01
N TYR A 607 -15.38 -21.74 -17.48
CA TYR A 607 -15.60 -21.46 -18.89
C TYR A 607 -14.26 -21.39 -19.62
N ASN A 608 -14.12 -22.15 -20.71
CA ASN A 608 -13.02 -22.08 -21.65
C ASN A 608 -13.42 -21.20 -22.85
N PRO A 609 -12.79 -20.02 -23.02
CA PRO A 609 -13.07 -19.12 -24.12
C PRO A 609 -12.59 -19.64 -25.48
N ASP A 610 -11.56 -20.49 -25.52
CA ASP A 610 -10.99 -21.00 -26.78
C ASP A 610 -11.90 -22.04 -27.43
N THR A 611 -12.68 -22.77 -26.62
CA THR A 611 -13.63 -23.80 -27.09
C THR A 611 -15.09 -23.38 -26.97
N ASN A 612 -15.36 -22.15 -26.52
CA ASN A 612 -16.70 -21.63 -26.22
C ASN A 612 -17.57 -22.62 -25.40
N GLY A 613 -16.98 -23.20 -24.35
CA GLY A 613 -17.58 -24.31 -23.60
C GLY A 613 -17.16 -24.31 -22.14
N TYR A 614 -17.96 -24.95 -21.29
CA TYR A 614 -17.61 -25.13 -19.89
C TYR A 614 -16.87 -26.46 -19.70
N PHE A 615 -15.97 -26.52 -18.73
CA PHE A 615 -15.32 -27.76 -18.30
C PHE A 615 -15.28 -27.83 -16.77
N VAL A 616 -15.23 -29.04 -16.25
CA VAL A 616 -15.03 -29.32 -14.83
C VAL A 616 -13.56 -29.60 -14.62
N ARG A 617 -12.93 -28.82 -13.75
CA ARG A 617 -11.60 -29.09 -13.22
C ARG A 617 -11.75 -29.70 -11.84
N PHE A 618 -11.29 -30.93 -11.67
CA PHE A 618 -11.43 -31.65 -10.41
C PHE A 618 -10.35 -31.25 -9.41
N ASP A 619 -10.66 -31.45 -8.14
CA ASP A 619 -9.64 -31.45 -7.09
C ASP A 619 -8.61 -32.55 -7.40
N SER A 620 -7.32 -32.22 -7.26
CA SER A 620 -6.21 -33.15 -7.46
C SER A 620 -6.28 -34.42 -6.60
N ASN A 621 -7.07 -34.42 -5.54
CA ASN A 621 -7.29 -35.55 -4.65
C ASN A 621 -8.42 -36.50 -5.10
N TRP A 622 -9.22 -36.11 -6.11
CA TRP A 622 -10.30 -36.94 -6.66
C TRP A 622 -9.75 -37.87 -7.74
N LYS A 623 -10.17 -39.14 -7.71
CA LYS A 623 -9.79 -40.12 -8.75
C LYS A 623 -10.92 -40.33 -9.74
N LYS A 624 -12.17 -40.24 -9.27
CA LYS A 624 -13.35 -40.38 -10.10
C LYS A 624 -14.43 -39.38 -9.70
N ALA A 625 -15.29 -39.03 -10.66
CA ALA A 625 -16.44 -38.20 -10.38
C ALA A 625 -17.68 -38.65 -11.17
N ASP A 626 -18.83 -38.18 -10.73
CA ASP A 626 -20.10 -38.22 -11.43
C ASP A 626 -20.53 -36.78 -11.72
N ILE A 627 -20.89 -36.47 -12.97
CA ILE A 627 -21.41 -35.16 -13.39
C ILE A 627 -22.88 -35.31 -13.78
N ASN A 628 -23.72 -34.48 -13.16
CA ASN A 628 -25.12 -34.30 -13.53
C ASN A 628 -25.35 -32.83 -13.91
N VAL A 629 -25.96 -32.57 -15.06
CA VAL A 629 -26.36 -31.23 -15.48
C VAL A 629 -27.87 -31.17 -15.63
N PHE A 630 -28.48 -30.17 -15.03
CA PHE A 630 -29.92 -29.90 -15.10
C PHE A 630 -30.18 -28.54 -15.73
N ASP A 631 -31.31 -28.40 -16.44
CA ASP A 631 -31.83 -27.06 -16.75
C ASP A 631 -32.56 -26.43 -15.56
N MET A 632 -32.95 -25.16 -15.70
CA MET A 632 -33.68 -24.42 -14.66
C MET A 632 -35.07 -25.00 -14.33
N SER A 633 -35.62 -25.88 -15.16
CA SER A 633 -36.89 -26.58 -14.88
C SER A 633 -36.68 -27.87 -14.06
N GLY A 634 -35.42 -28.22 -13.77
CA GLY A 634 -35.05 -29.45 -13.07
C GLY A 634 -34.95 -30.67 -13.99
N LYS A 635 -35.08 -30.50 -15.31
CA LYS A 635 -34.90 -31.59 -16.26
C LYS A 635 -33.41 -31.87 -16.44
N MET A 636 -33.02 -33.12 -16.27
CA MET A 636 -31.64 -33.57 -16.44
C MET A 636 -31.27 -33.60 -17.93
N LEU A 637 -30.13 -32.99 -18.27
CA LEU A 637 -29.61 -32.85 -19.63
C LEU A 637 -28.36 -33.68 -19.87
N LEU A 638 -27.50 -33.83 -18.86
CA LEU A 638 -26.27 -34.61 -18.96
C LEU A 638 -26.11 -35.42 -17.68
N ASN A 639 -25.77 -36.70 -17.83
CA ASN A 639 -25.45 -37.61 -16.73
C ASN A 639 -24.25 -38.46 -17.16
N LYS A 640 -23.13 -38.28 -16.49
CA LYS A 640 -21.88 -38.98 -16.75
C LYS A 640 -21.36 -39.51 -15.44
N LYS A 641 -21.10 -40.82 -15.39
CA LYS A 641 -20.64 -41.52 -14.19
C LYS A 641 -19.22 -42.02 -14.37
N ASP A 642 -18.51 -42.18 -13.26
CA ASP A 642 -17.17 -42.78 -13.21
C ASP A 642 -16.15 -42.08 -14.14
N ILE A 643 -16.23 -40.76 -14.30
CA ILE A 643 -15.28 -40.02 -15.15
C ILE A 643 -13.92 -39.94 -14.45
N ASP A 644 -12.84 -40.03 -15.22
CA ASP A 644 -11.46 -39.86 -14.74
C ASP A 644 -11.24 -38.42 -14.28
N ALA A 645 -11.07 -38.23 -12.97
CA ALA A 645 -10.90 -36.92 -12.36
C ALA A 645 -9.44 -36.42 -12.41
N SER A 646 -8.51 -37.17 -13.02
CA SER A 646 -7.12 -36.74 -13.20
C SER A 646 -6.93 -35.71 -14.33
N LYS A 647 -7.97 -35.45 -15.12
CA LYS A 647 -7.98 -34.49 -16.24
C LYS A 647 -9.26 -33.67 -16.23
N ASP A 648 -9.18 -32.49 -16.84
CA ASP A 648 -10.35 -31.63 -17.03
C ASP A 648 -11.41 -32.34 -17.91
N TYR A 649 -12.69 -32.19 -17.56
CA TYR A 649 -13.81 -32.78 -18.30
C TYR A 649 -14.67 -31.71 -18.96
N ASN A 650 -14.74 -31.71 -20.30
CA ASN A 650 -15.56 -30.75 -21.05
C ASN A 650 -17.06 -31.08 -20.95
N LEU A 651 -17.87 -30.07 -20.66
CA LEU A 651 -19.34 -30.16 -20.63
C LEU A 651 -19.91 -29.90 -22.04
N ASP A 652 -20.32 -30.98 -22.69
CA ASP A 652 -20.95 -30.96 -24.01
C ASP A 652 -22.41 -30.48 -23.94
N LEU A 653 -22.58 -29.17 -23.72
CA LEU A 653 -23.89 -28.53 -23.68
C LEU A 653 -24.29 -27.99 -25.06
N PRO A 654 -25.58 -28.08 -25.46
CA PRO A 654 -26.07 -27.57 -26.75
C PRO A 654 -25.60 -26.13 -27.02
N GLN A 655 -25.15 -25.85 -28.24
CA GLN A 655 -24.56 -24.55 -28.63
C GLN A 655 -25.63 -23.48 -28.94
N ASP A 656 -26.83 -23.90 -29.35
CA ASP A 656 -27.82 -23.00 -29.97
C ASP A 656 -28.86 -22.42 -28.98
N ILE A 657 -28.77 -22.77 -27.69
CA ILE A 657 -29.77 -22.40 -26.69
C ILE A 657 -29.09 -21.65 -25.56
N LYS A 658 -29.41 -20.35 -25.41
CA LYS A 658 -29.02 -19.55 -24.25
C LYS A 658 -29.90 -19.94 -23.06
N ASN A 659 -29.35 -20.69 -22.12
CA ASN A 659 -30.07 -21.12 -20.93
C ASN A 659 -29.12 -21.22 -19.73
N SER A 660 -29.70 -21.16 -18.52
CA SER A 660 -28.97 -21.41 -17.29
C SER A 660 -29.01 -22.91 -16.97
N TYR A 661 -27.89 -23.44 -16.49
CA TYR A 661 -27.75 -24.84 -16.11
C TYR A 661 -27.22 -24.98 -14.70
N ILE A 662 -27.65 -26.03 -14.01
CA ILE A 662 -27.13 -26.44 -12.71
C ILE A 662 -26.25 -27.66 -12.95
N VAL A 663 -24.94 -27.49 -12.77
CA VAL A 663 -23.95 -28.57 -12.84
C VAL A 663 -23.69 -29.07 -11.44
N THR A 664 -23.86 -30.36 -11.22
CA THR A 664 -23.58 -31.06 -9.97
C THR A 664 -22.49 -32.09 -10.22
N VAL A 665 -21.39 -32.00 -9.49
CA VAL A 665 -20.26 -32.92 -9.57
C VAL A 665 -20.10 -33.62 -8.24
N THR A 666 -20.08 -34.95 -8.22
CA THR A 666 -19.95 -35.76 -7.01
C THR A 666 -18.72 -36.66 -7.11
N SER A 667 -17.86 -36.70 -6.10
CA SER A 667 -16.64 -37.55 -6.12
C SER A 667 -16.89 -39.00 -5.73
N GLU A 668 -15.88 -39.85 -5.90
CA GLU A 668 -15.90 -41.24 -5.40
C GLU A 668 -16.08 -41.35 -3.88
N LYS A 669 -15.85 -40.25 -3.15
CA LYS A 669 -15.98 -40.16 -1.68
C LYS A 669 -17.27 -39.47 -1.24
N GLY A 670 -18.15 -39.13 -2.19
CA GLY A 670 -19.43 -38.47 -1.90
C GLY A 670 -19.33 -36.96 -1.66
N GLU A 671 -18.17 -36.33 -1.91
CA GLU A 671 -18.04 -34.88 -1.87
C GLU A 671 -18.76 -34.27 -3.08
N LYS A 672 -19.56 -33.23 -2.86
CA LYS A 672 -20.46 -32.67 -3.89
C LYS A 672 -20.18 -31.19 -4.12
N VAL A 673 -19.91 -30.82 -5.37
CA VAL A 673 -19.81 -29.44 -5.84
C VAL A 673 -20.98 -29.14 -6.75
N THR A 674 -21.67 -28.02 -6.51
CA THR A 674 -22.77 -27.57 -7.37
C THR A 674 -22.46 -26.17 -7.89
N SER A 675 -22.57 -25.97 -9.20
CA SER A 675 -22.30 -24.69 -9.86
C SER A 675 -23.45 -24.34 -10.79
N LYS A 676 -23.85 -23.08 -10.78
CA LYS A 676 -24.77 -22.51 -11.76
C LYS A 676 -23.94 -21.91 -12.89
N ILE A 677 -24.22 -22.28 -14.13
CA ILE A 677 -23.56 -21.75 -15.31
C ILE A 677 -24.58 -21.12 -16.24
N LEU A 678 -24.18 -20.03 -16.89
CA LEU A 678 -24.97 -19.32 -17.90
C LEU A 678 -24.26 -19.49 -19.23
N LYS A 679 -24.92 -20.13 -20.20
CA LYS A 679 -24.38 -20.27 -21.54
C LYS A 679 -25.10 -19.34 -22.51
#